data_AF-A0A1V6YE68-F1
#
_entry.id   AF-A0A1V6YE68-F1
#
_cell.length_a   1.000
_cell.length_b   1.000
_cell.length_c   1.000
_cell.angle_alpha   90.00
_cell.angle_beta   90.00
_cell.angle_gamma   90.00
#
_symmetry.space_group_name_H-M   'P 1'
#
loop_
_entity.id
_entity.type
_entity.pdbx_description
1 polymer ?
#
loop_
_entity_poly.entity_id
_entity_poly.type
_entity_poly.pdbx_seq_one_letter_code
_entity_poly.pdbx_strand_id
1 'polypeptide(L)'
;MDMTLDPLHAGSIKRIRQACANCRRKKTKCTGERPICLHCRRNRLACIYEPYATTIGDSNPMPPVSPTGNNPNLNNTELLQRISSIESRLAELSGRGPPQSSNNFQNFALPADQIRLPPGDHEVPQFPSLSPPPSDNSSFPPAYVLRSIVDTYFEHVHNQPYSHFQETSFRQKLQSNALPRCLILAVLSSAVRFSKNDYFIGKTQDASEKFARESWLSVLTEHLTVEDNINVHVVQTVNLLAVVDYTAGRVSAGWLKVGLAARISQDLHLMVEPDEWLPYMEQEERRRAFWSAYLIDKLISCGRSRPLVILDDDCNVQLPCDEQTFRNGDWKKTNTIGQLLNWNSEVTESPSPFALVILMASIFGRCTRYVHQNRRADEIPPWDPKSEYSAINSSLLLLESYSKIGNRPMSEILQNESQANKTFDRQEVGHLIFAHTMFHLCHCLLNHPFLVRLRLKVFGSKAPASFSARSQQVGCDHARQLMDVLRDASENGCQVESSFYAYCIAVAGGVNSLASHFEHQNAECSQSDISYYFNECLGALNRLANLWVHAGNMAVRLHQFHNMSHQFASLLDPTRLMEDLDPASQEILWSMIDYGALGADPQKKPLTPRTGISNLPSPTSFAIGSDILGNAPSRFEGGNSRGEWDNLSREGSMRGACPPVNLLGPFGPILIPSISPNRNQSNILKAMDGKQLSPWNGIISGTTAAILANTLVYPLDVVKTRLQVQIQKRELKGDGRDTIEHADYYNALDTTLHILREDGICGLYSGLNSSIFGTASMNFAYFYWSAVARSLLQSIPRLHELSEANKIVKELGLGVVGGAMAQLCTNPIAVISTRQQTRKAGEKGISMWTTMMEIVQREDGWTGLWRGLKVNLILVVNPMITYGVYQSLRGRLVSLKKGLSSLDAFLLGAISKVLATIATHPLIVAKTMLQSKPPDCRNGKPFKGFTEALAYVISNEGFFRLYKGLAPQIIKGFLVQGLMMMLKERFRDAHQKSIQGKTAPNPYSSVLAVRAAFPGPSPGPTAETGPN
;
A
#
# COMPACT_ATOMS: atom_id res chain seq x y z
N MET A 1 -19.38 -75.15 -14.66
CA MET A 1 -20.41 -74.34 -15.34
C MET A 1 -20.33 -72.95 -14.72
N ASP A 2 -19.79 -72.01 -15.49
CA ASP A 2 -19.86 -70.59 -15.22
C ASP A 2 -21.27 -70.03 -15.47
N MET A 3 -21.60 -68.95 -14.75
CA MET A 3 -22.46 -67.79 -15.08
C MET A 3 -23.15 -67.31 -13.78
N THR A 4 -23.04 -66.07 -13.28
CA THR A 4 -22.61 -64.78 -13.84
C THR A 4 -22.09 -63.87 -12.73
N LEU A 5 -21.17 -62.97 -13.09
CA LEU A 5 -20.75 -61.80 -12.33
C LEU A 5 -21.72 -60.64 -12.58
N ASP A 6 -22.02 -59.87 -11.53
CA ASP A 6 -22.12 -58.41 -11.59
C ASP A 6 -21.62 -57.79 -10.27
N PRO A 7 -20.73 -56.79 -10.27
CA PRO A 7 -20.14 -56.19 -9.07
C PRO A 7 -20.83 -54.86 -8.71
N LEU A 8 -20.94 -54.56 -7.39
CA LEU A 8 -20.84 -53.23 -6.74
C LEU A 8 -21.66 -53.18 -5.43
N HIS A 9 -20.98 -53.24 -4.28
CA HIS A 9 -21.14 -52.34 -3.11
C HIS A 9 -20.29 -52.86 -1.93
N ALA A 10 -18.97 -52.76 -2.04
CA ALA A 10 -18.09 -52.86 -0.88
C ALA A 10 -18.22 -51.56 -0.07
N GLY A 11 -19.07 -51.62 0.95
CA GLY A 11 -19.59 -50.49 1.72
C GLY A 11 -18.52 -49.63 2.38
N SER A 12 -18.63 -48.32 2.12
CA SER A 12 -17.93 -47.26 2.87
C SER A 12 -18.13 -47.42 4.38
N ILE A 13 -17.05 -47.39 5.14
CA ILE A 13 -17.06 -47.29 6.60
C ILE A 13 -17.71 -45.94 6.97
N LYS A 14 -19.00 -45.94 7.25
CA LYS A 14 -19.71 -44.76 7.77
C LYS A 14 -19.17 -44.45 9.17
N ARG A 15 -18.57 -43.27 9.34
CA ARG A 15 -18.18 -42.73 10.66
C ARG A 15 -19.43 -42.64 11.55
N ILE A 16 -19.51 -43.49 12.57
CA ILE A 16 -20.66 -43.53 13.47
C ILE A 16 -20.67 -42.30 14.40
N ARG A 17 -21.79 -41.58 14.46
CA ARG A 17 -21.93 -40.34 15.27
C ARG A 17 -22.05 -40.60 16.78
N GLN A 18 -22.49 -41.80 17.18
CA GLN A 18 -22.72 -42.17 18.58
C GLN A 18 -22.49 -43.67 18.76
N ALA A 19 -21.65 -44.04 19.72
CA ALA A 19 -21.52 -45.42 20.19
C ALA A 19 -22.64 -45.74 21.20
N CYS A 20 -23.12 -46.98 21.25
CA CYS A 20 -24.11 -47.39 22.26
C CYS A 20 -23.56 -47.26 23.68
N ALA A 21 -24.45 -47.11 24.67
CA ALA A 21 -24.08 -46.88 26.07
C ALA A 21 -23.11 -47.95 26.62
N ASN A 22 -23.31 -49.22 26.23
CA ASN A 22 -22.50 -50.33 26.73
C ASN A 22 -21.07 -50.33 26.15
N CYS A 23 -20.91 -50.12 24.84
CA CYS A 23 -19.58 -49.98 24.22
C CYS A 23 -18.86 -48.73 24.71
N ARG A 24 -19.60 -47.63 24.95
CA ARG A 24 -19.06 -46.39 25.52
C ARG A 24 -18.56 -46.59 26.95
N ARG A 25 -19.33 -47.27 27.81
CA ARG A 25 -18.95 -47.58 29.20
C ARG A 25 -17.74 -48.51 29.29
N LYS A 26 -17.66 -49.52 28.42
CA LYS A 26 -16.51 -50.45 28.35
C LYS A 26 -15.32 -49.94 27.54
N LYS A 27 -15.43 -48.74 26.95
CA LYS A 27 -14.42 -48.15 26.04
C LYS A 27 -14.00 -49.07 24.89
N THR A 28 -14.92 -49.89 24.38
CA THR A 28 -14.69 -50.78 23.22
C THR A 28 -15.28 -50.19 21.94
N LYS A 29 -14.74 -50.60 20.78
CA LYS A 29 -15.13 -50.05 19.47
C LYS A 29 -16.54 -50.54 19.09
N CYS A 30 -17.49 -49.61 18.98
CA CYS A 30 -18.86 -49.90 18.56
C CYS A 30 -18.97 -49.91 17.03
N THR A 31 -19.70 -50.86 16.45
CA THR A 31 -19.93 -50.89 14.99
C THR A 31 -21.10 -50.02 14.55
N GLY A 32 -21.92 -49.51 15.48
CA GLY A 32 -22.98 -48.54 15.20
C GLY A 32 -24.23 -49.08 14.51
N GLU A 33 -24.30 -50.37 14.19
CA GLU A 33 -25.51 -51.02 13.67
C GLU A 33 -26.66 -50.92 14.70
N ARG A 34 -27.88 -50.67 14.20
CA ARG A 34 -29.13 -50.61 14.98
C ARG A 34 -30.06 -51.73 14.52
N PRO A 35 -30.78 -52.41 15.43
CA PRO A 35 -30.98 -52.07 16.84
C PRO A 35 -29.84 -52.49 17.78
N ILE A 36 -28.99 -53.46 17.41
CA ILE A 36 -27.91 -53.98 18.26
C ILE A 36 -26.59 -54.01 17.47
N CYS A 37 -25.55 -53.32 17.97
CA CYS A 37 -24.23 -53.34 17.34
C CYS A 37 -23.58 -54.73 17.43
N LEU A 38 -22.68 -55.03 16.48
CA LEU A 38 -22.06 -56.35 16.36
C LEU A 38 -21.35 -56.80 17.66
N HIS A 39 -20.69 -55.86 18.35
CA HIS A 39 -19.99 -56.13 19.60
C HIS A 39 -20.95 -56.51 20.73
N CYS A 40 -22.08 -55.80 20.89
CA CYS A 40 -23.09 -56.16 21.88
C CYS A 40 -23.83 -57.44 21.51
N ARG A 41 -24.04 -57.71 20.22
CA ARG A 41 -24.69 -58.93 19.71
C ARG A 41 -23.86 -60.18 20.02
N ARG A 42 -22.55 -60.16 19.71
CA ARG A 42 -21.64 -61.29 19.99
C ARG A 42 -21.52 -61.59 21.48
N ASN A 43 -21.54 -60.56 22.32
CA ASN A 43 -21.37 -60.71 23.76
C ASN A 43 -22.70 -60.84 24.53
N ARG A 44 -23.85 -60.93 23.82
CA ARG A 44 -25.21 -60.98 24.39
C ARG A 44 -25.47 -59.89 25.44
N LEU A 45 -24.99 -58.67 25.17
CA LEU A 45 -25.15 -57.52 26.04
C LEU A 45 -26.26 -56.59 25.51
N ALA A 46 -27.04 -55.99 26.41
CA ALA A 46 -28.06 -55.01 26.05
C ALA A 46 -27.41 -53.79 25.35
N CYS A 47 -27.88 -53.48 24.14
CA CYS A 47 -27.33 -52.42 23.29
C CYS A 47 -28.32 -51.25 23.22
N ILE A 48 -28.13 -50.25 24.07
CA ILE A 48 -29.03 -49.11 24.19
C ILE A 48 -28.35 -47.86 23.60
N TYR A 49 -29.05 -47.17 22.70
CA TYR A 49 -28.66 -45.87 22.16
C TYR A 49 -29.63 -44.82 22.71
N GLU A 50 -29.14 -43.96 23.60
CA GLU A 50 -29.97 -42.88 24.17
C GLU A 50 -30.24 -41.79 23.13
N PRO A 51 -31.51 -41.36 22.93
CA PRO A 51 -31.85 -40.26 22.04
C PRO A 51 -31.40 -38.90 22.61
N TYR A 52 -30.93 -38.01 21.73
CA TYR A 52 -30.21 -36.76 22.05
C TYR A 52 -31.04 -35.66 22.74
N ALA A 53 -32.32 -35.90 23.05
CA ALA A 53 -33.24 -34.88 23.60
C ALA A 53 -33.46 -34.98 25.13
N THR A 54 -32.83 -35.93 25.84
CA THR A 54 -33.12 -36.20 27.25
C THR A 54 -31.89 -36.14 28.15
N THR A 55 -31.08 -35.08 28.01
CA THR A 55 -30.20 -34.63 29.11
C THR A 55 -30.56 -33.20 29.53
N ILE A 56 -31.67 -33.14 30.29
CA ILE A 56 -32.08 -32.13 31.28
C ILE A 56 -32.67 -30.83 30.68
N GLY A 57 -33.95 -30.45 30.86
CA GLY A 57 -35.10 -31.03 31.56
C GLY A 57 -36.38 -30.23 31.22
N ASP A 58 -37.51 -30.93 31.14
CA ASP A 58 -38.82 -30.47 30.68
C ASP A 58 -39.54 -29.48 31.62
N SER A 59 -40.33 -28.57 31.04
CA SER A 59 -41.78 -28.50 31.28
C SER A 59 -42.44 -27.45 30.36
N ASN A 60 -43.08 -27.94 29.31
CA ASN A 60 -44.23 -27.29 28.65
C ASN A 60 -45.51 -27.86 29.31
N PRO A 61 -46.67 -27.15 29.32
CA PRO A 61 -47.58 -27.29 28.17
C PRO A 61 -48.42 -26.05 27.78
N MET A 62 -48.35 -25.69 26.49
CA MET A 62 -49.43 -25.57 25.48
C MET A 62 -50.62 -24.55 25.64
N PRO A 63 -51.34 -24.20 24.54
CA PRO A 63 -51.69 -22.83 24.07
C PRO A 63 -53.24 -22.66 24.02
N PRO A 64 -53.95 -21.83 23.19
CA PRO A 64 -53.60 -20.79 22.20
C PRO A 64 -54.42 -19.46 22.37
N VAL A 65 -54.49 -18.61 21.31
CA VAL A 65 -55.58 -17.66 20.91
C VAL A 65 -55.15 -16.19 20.71
N SER A 66 -55.27 -15.71 19.46
CA SER A 66 -55.46 -14.30 19.02
C SER A 66 -56.97 -13.96 19.08
N PRO A 67 -57.52 -12.70 19.10
CA PRO A 67 -57.09 -11.51 18.33
C PRO A 67 -57.42 -10.13 18.99
N THR A 68 -57.38 -9.04 18.19
CA THR A 68 -57.92 -7.66 18.42
C THR A 68 -57.05 -6.74 19.31
N GLY A 69 -56.84 -5.45 19.05
CA GLY A 69 -57.43 -4.47 18.15
C GLY A 69 -57.35 -3.09 18.83
N ASN A 70 -57.04 -2.03 18.08
CA ASN A 70 -57.08 -0.59 18.41
C ASN A 70 -55.79 0.11 18.91
N ASN A 71 -55.00 0.57 17.93
CA ASN A 71 -54.53 1.97 17.85
C ASN A 71 -55.76 2.87 17.54
N PRO A 72 -55.78 4.21 17.78
CA PRO A 72 -54.65 5.12 17.57
C PRO A 72 -54.58 6.43 18.42
N ASN A 73 -53.44 7.11 18.31
CA ASN A 73 -53.29 8.57 18.21
C ASN A 73 -54.04 9.50 19.18
N LEU A 74 -53.41 9.81 20.31
CA LEU A 74 -53.41 11.17 20.86
C LEU A 74 -51.97 11.46 21.34
N ASN A 75 -51.30 12.42 20.68
CA ASN A 75 -50.20 13.25 21.23
C ASN A 75 -49.49 14.08 20.13
N ASN A 76 -49.75 13.84 18.84
CA ASN A 76 -49.12 14.61 17.76
C ASN A 76 -49.74 16.00 17.53
N THR A 77 -50.95 16.26 18.01
CA THR A 77 -51.62 17.56 17.85
C THR A 77 -51.10 18.63 18.82
N GLU A 78 -50.71 18.23 20.03
CA GLU A 78 -50.14 19.16 21.03
C GLU A 78 -48.70 19.56 20.69
N LEU A 79 -47.97 18.68 19.99
CA LEU A 79 -46.61 18.95 19.51
C LEU A 79 -46.60 19.87 18.29
N LEU A 80 -47.59 19.75 17.39
CA LEU A 80 -47.72 20.63 16.22
C LEU A 80 -48.22 22.04 16.58
N GLN A 81 -49.07 22.19 17.61
CA GLN A 81 -49.46 23.51 18.14
C GLN A 81 -48.31 24.23 18.88
N ARG A 82 -47.36 23.48 19.45
CA ARG A 82 -46.13 24.07 20.03
C ARG A 82 -45.11 24.48 18.97
N ILE A 83 -45.02 23.75 17.86
CA ILE A 83 -44.11 24.12 16.76
C ILE A 83 -44.60 25.39 16.05
N SER A 84 -45.90 25.55 15.80
CA SER A 84 -46.40 26.77 15.13
C SER A 84 -46.33 28.02 16.01
N SER A 85 -46.47 27.90 17.34
CA SER A 85 -46.30 29.01 18.28
C SER A 85 -44.84 29.39 18.54
N ILE A 86 -43.89 28.49 18.25
CA ILE A 86 -42.45 28.78 18.26
C ILE A 86 -42.03 29.43 16.94
N GLU A 87 -42.57 28.99 15.80
CA GLU A 87 -42.33 29.62 14.49
C GLU A 87 -42.91 31.04 14.42
N SER A 88 -44.09 31.30 14.99
CA SER A 88 -44.65 32.66 15.03
C SER A 88 -43.85 33.60 15.95
N ARG A 89 -43.27 33.09 17.05
CA ARG A 89 -42.40 33.86 17.95
C ARG A 89 -40.99 34.10 17.40
N LEU A 90 -40.50 33.25 16.51
CA LEU A 90 -39.24 33.45 15.78
C LEU A 90 -39.38 34.46 14.64
N ALA A 91 -40.58 34.61 14.05
CA ALA A 91 -40.86 35.65 13.07
C ALA A 91 -40.93 37.06 13.70
N GLU A 92 -41.42 37.19 14.94
CA GLU A 92 -41.47 38.48 15.66
C GLU A 92 -40.10 38.94 16.21
N LEU A 93 -39.10 38.06 16.34
CA LEU A 93 -37.72 38.42 16.71
C LEU A 93 -36.81 38.73 15.50
N SER A 94 -37.31 38.58 14.27
CA SER A 94 -36.62 38.89 13.01
C SER A 94 -36.99 40.28 12.45
N GLY A 95 -37.29 41.25 13.32
CA GLY A 95 -37.76 42.59 12.94
C GLY A 95 -36.85 43.37 11.98
N ARG A 96 -37.01 43.12 10.66
CA ARG A 96 -36.91 44.10 9.58
C ARG A 96 -38.30 44.21 8.96
N GLY A 97 -38.97 45.33 9.26
CA GLY A 97 -40.16 45.74 8.51
C GLY A 97 -39.78 46.25 7.10
N PRO A 98 -40.74 46.26 6.15
CA PRO A 98 -40.56 46.78 4.79
C PRO A 98 -40.70 48.32 4.74
N PRO A 99 -40.37 48.97 3.59
CA PRO A 99 -39.84 50.34 3.55
C PRO A 99 -40.92 51.41 3.40
N GLN A 100 -40.66 52.64 3.90
CA GLN A 100 -41.17 53.88 3.31
C GLN A 100 -40.46 55.15 3.85
N SER A 101 -39.83 55.88 2.91
CA SER A 101 -39.64 57.34 2.77
C SER A 101 -39.70 58.28 4.00
N SER A 102 -38.63 59.08 4.20
CA SER A 102 -38.66 60.56 4.15
C SER A 102 -37.31 61.22 4.47
N ASN A 103 -36.77 61.94 3.48
CA ASN A 103 -36.07 63.23 3.45
C ASN A 103 -35.36 63.85 4.68
N ASN A 104 -34.16 64.40 4.35
CA ASN A 104 -33.46 65.60 4.85
C ASN A 104 -32.78 65.49 6.23
N PHE A 105 -31.51 65.87 6.45
CA PHE A 105 -30.63 66.94 5.94
C PHE A 105 -29.16 66.41 5.79
N GLN A 106 -28.42 66.65 4.69
CA GLN A 106 -27.47 67.78 4.42
C GLN A 106 -26.36 67.93 5.50
N ASN A 107 -25.06 68.09 5.26
CA ASN A 107 -24.14 68.43 4.16
C ASN A 107 -22.76 67.83 4.56
N PHE A 108 -21.83 67.44 3.69
CA PHE A 108 -21.01 68.32 2.85
C PHE A 108 -20.38 67.50 1.73
N ALA A 109 -20.41 68.06 0.53
CA ALA A 109 -19.79 67.52 -0.66
C ALA A 109 -18.82 68.56 -1.26
N LEU A 110 -17.88 68.01 -2.04
CA LEU A 110 -17.12 68.58 -3.17
C LEU A 110 -15.82 69.39 -2.87
N PRO A 111 -14.91 69.53 -3.87
CA PRO A 111 -14.60 68.65 -5.01
C PRO A 111 -13.09 68.50 -5.31
N ALA A 112 -12.78 67.57 -6.22
CA ALA A 112 -11.55 67.52 -6.99
C ALA A 112 -11.45 68.70 -7.95
N ASP A 113 -10.25 69.32 -8.06
CA ASP A 113 -9.64 69.66 -9.36
C ASP A 113 -8.20 70.20 -9.23
N GLN A 114 -7.40 69.89 -10.26
CA GLN A 114 -6.25 70.65 -10.81
C GLN A 114 -4.86 70.58 -10.16
N ILE A 115 -3.87 70.17 -10.99
CA ILE A 115 -2.58 70.83 -11.35
C ILE A 115 -1.68 69.73 -11.99
N ARG A 116 -1.68 69.59 -13.33
CA ARG A 116 -0.70 70.10 -14.31
C ARG A 116 0.79 69.78 -14.03
N LEU A 117 1.35 68.93 -14.89
CA LEU A 117 2.77 68.75 -15.23
C LEU A 117 3.39 70.03 -15.84
N PRO A 118 4.72 70.20 -15.75
CA PRO A 118 5.50 70.90 -16.76
C PRO A 118 6.47 69.94 -17.53
N PRO A 119 6.71 70.19 -18.84
CA PRO A 119 7.68 69.46 -19.66
C PRO A 119 9.04 70.18 -19.70
N GLY A 120 10.11 69.44 -19.98
CA GLY A 120 11.44 70.01 -20.23
C GLY A 120 12.38 68.98 -20.85
N ASP A 121 12.60 69.13 -22.16
CA ASP A 121 13.54 68.39 -23.00
C ASP A 121 15.00 68.75 -22.69
N HIS A 122 15.93 67.78 -22.79
CA HIS A 122 17.32 67.99 -23.29
C HIS A 122 17.99 66.65 -23.69
N GLU A 123 18.68 66.68 -24.82
CA GLU A 123 19.29 65.56 -25.58
C GLU A 123 20.69 65.11 -25.06
N VAL A 124 20.88 63.77 -24.94
CA VAL A 124 21.96 62.83 -25.38
C VAL A 124 23.43 63.35 -25.52
N PRO A 125 24.51 62.67 -24.98
CA PRO A 125 25.05 61.39 -25.50
C PRO A 125 25.77 60.35 -24.57
N GLN A 126 25.55 59.06 -24.92
CA GLN A 126 26.35 57.79 -24.85
C GLN A 126 27.74 57.75 -24.13
N PHE A 127 28.30 56.69 -23.49
CA PHE A 127 28.12 55.26 -23.09
C PHE A 127 29.37 54.93 -22.18
N PRO A 128 29.63 53.74 -21.59
CA PRO A 128 28.81 52.63 -21.10
C PRO A 128 29.11 52.30 -19.60
N SER A 129 28.11 51.90 -18.82
CA SER A 129 28.38 51.16 -17.58
C SER A 129 27.52 49.91 -17.54
N LEU A 130 28.18 48.76 -17.48
CA LEU A 130 27.58 47.46 -17.27
C LEU A 130 26.66 47.51 -16.05
N SER A 131 25.36 47.64 -16.30
CA SER A 131 24.34 47.24 -15.35
C SER A 131 24.04 45.76 -15.61
N PRO A 132 24.08 44.88 -14.60
CA PRO A 132 23.58 43.51 -14.77
C PRO A 132 22.12 43.59 -15.24
N PRO A 133 21.65 42.63 -16.06
CA PRO A 133 20.28 42.66 -16.53
C PRO A 133 19.33 42.63 -15.32
N PRO A 134 18.19 43.33 -15.38
CA PRO A 134 17.21 43.29 -14.31
C PRO A 134 16.82 41.83 -14.08
N SER A 135 16.84 41.42 -12.82
CA SER A 135 16.29 40.14 -12.38
C SER A 135 14.77 40.18 -12.62
N ASP A 136 14.36 39.87 -13.84
CA ASP A 136 12.98 39.62 -14.18
C ASP A 136 12.54 38.34 -13.46
N ASN A 137 11.57 38.49 -12.57
CA ASN A 137 10.80 37.42 -11.94
C ASN A 137 9.93 36.63 -12.96
N SER A 138 10.34 36.51 -14.22
CA SER A 138 9.67 35.67 -15.22
C SER A 138 10.36 34.31 -15.29
N SER A 139 9.75 33.30 -14.69
CA SER A 139 10.21 31.92 -14.75
C SER A 139 10.13 31.27 -16.15
N PHE A 140 9.54 31.95 -17.13
CA PHE A 140 9.38 31.47 -18.50
C PHE A 140 10.39 32.15 -19.42
N PRO A 141 10.87 31.46 -20.47
CA PRO A 141 11.72 32.08 -21.48
C PRO A 141 10.93 33.15 -22.27
N PRO A 142 11.61 34.05 -22.99
CA PRO A 142 10.96 35.06 -23.83
C PRO A 142 9.94 34.43 -24.79
N ALA A 143 8.85 35.14 -25.09
CA ALA A 143 7.71 34.59 -25.84
C ALA A 143 8.08 33.98 -27.22
N TYR A 144 9.09 34.54 -27.91
CA TYR A 144 9.57 33.98 -29.17
C TYR A 144 10.31 32.65 -28.98
N VAL A 145 11.10 32.52 -27.91
CA VAL A 145 11.76 31.26 -27.52
C VAL A 145 10.70 30.23 -27.11
N LEU A 146 9.71 30.64 -26.31
CA LEU A 146 8.61 29.77 -25.90
C LEU A 146 7.89 29.14 -27.10
N ARG A 147 7.51 29.95 -28.10
CA ARG A 147 6.87 29.47 -29.34
C ARG A 147 7.77 28.51 -30.11
N SER A 148 9.05 28.86 -30.27
CA SER A 148 10.03 28.02 -30.95
C SER A 148 10.17 26.64 -30.30
N ILE A 149 10.18 26.54 -28.97
CA ILE A 149 10.24 25.23 -28.29
C ILE A 149 8.93 24.45 -28.41
N VAL A 150 7.78 25.14 -28.41
CA VAL A 150 6.48 24.48 -28.67
C VAL A 150 6.43 23.91 -30.09
N ASP A 151 6.99 24.62 -31.08
CA ASP A 151 7.14 24.09 -32.44
C ASP A 151 8.02 22.83 -32.44
N THR A 152 9.16 22.88 -31.74
CA THR A 152 10.03 21.73 -31.54
C THR A 152 9.31 20.55 -30.87
N TYR A 153 8.39 20.79 -29.91
CA TYR A 153 7.63 19.74 -29.27
C TYR A 153 6.72 18.99 -30.26
N PHE A 154 5.94 19.71 -31.07
CA PHE A 154 5.05 19.08 -32.05
C PHE A 154 5.81 18.49 -33.23
N GLU A 155 7.02 18.96 -33.52
CA GLU A 155 7.89 18.41 -34.54
C GLU A 155 8.60 17.11 -34.11
N HIS A 156 9.07 17.00 -32.85
CA HIS A 156 9.96 15.91 -32.43
C HIS A 156 9.43 15.01 -31.31
N VAL A 157 8.45 15.45 -30.52
CA VAL A 157 8.00 14.76 -29.28
C VAL A 157 6.58 14.23 -29.40
N HIS A 158 5.67 15.01 -29.98
CA HIS A 158 4.28 14.61 -30.15
C HIS A 158 4.16 13.42 -31.12
N ASN A 159 3.31 12.43 -30.78
CA ASN A 159 3.11 11.20 -31.56
C ASN A 159 4.38 10.34 -31.73
N GLN A 160 5.35 10.46 -30.82
CA GLN A 160 6.63 9.72 -30.86
C GLN A 160 6.98 8.98 -29.54
N PRO A 161 6.18 8.02 -29.05
CA PRO A 161 4.89 7.53 -29.54
C PRO A 161 3.69 8.10 -28.78
N TYR A 162 3.89 9.13 -27.95
CA TYR A 162 2.87 9.58 -27.01
C TYR A 162 2.04 10.71 -27.60
N SER A 163 0.73 10.51 -27.72
CA SER A 163 -0.24 11.52 -28.17
C SER A 163 -1.02 12.08 -27.01
N HIS A 164 -0.87 13.37 -26.71
CA HIS A 164 -1.50 14.02 -25.55
C HIS A 164 -2.44 15.18 -25.93
N PHE A 165 -2.14 15.91 -27.00
CA PHE A 165 -2.76 17.20 -27.31
C PHE A 165 -3.19 17.27 -28.76
N GLN A 166 -4.23 18.04 -29.06
CA GLN A 166 -4.44 18.57 -30.40
C GLN A 166 -3.63 19.86 -30.55
N GLU A 167 -2.80 19.95 -31.58
CA GLU A 167 -1.87 21.07 -31.77
C GLU A 167 -2.57 22.44 -31.86
N THR A 168 -3.62 22.55 -32.66
CA THR A 168 -4.40 23.78 -32.84
C THR A 168 -5.01 24.29 -31.53
N SER A 169 -5.69 23.40 -30.82
CA SER A 169 -6.27 23.69 -29.50
C SER A 169 -5.21 24.08 -28.47
N PHE A 170 -4.08 23.35 -28.42
CA PHE A 170 -2.98 23.67 -27.52
C PHE A 170 -2.41 25.07 -27.78
N ARG A 171 -2.14 25.41 -29.05
CA ARG A 171 -1.62 26.73 -29.43
C ARG A 171 -2.59 27.86 -29.12
N GLN A 172 -3.88 27.65 -29.36
CA GLN A 172 -4.92 28.63 -29.01
C GLN A 172 -5.00 28.85 -27.50
N LYS A 173 -5.01 27.77 -26.69
CA LYS A 173 -5.02 27.84 -25.23
C LYS A 173 -3.74 28.48 -24.67
N LEU A 174 -2.60 28.30 -25.35
CA LEU A 174 -1.34 28.96 -24.98
C LEU A 174 -1.42 30.48 -25.22
N GLN A 175 -2.00 30.92 -26.33
CA GLN A 175 -2.16 32.35 -26.64
C GLN A 175 -3.16 33.05 -25.71
N SER A 176 -4.22 32.34 -25.29
CA SER A 176 -5.22 32.87 -24.37
C SER A 176 -4.84 32.75 -22.89
N ASN A 177 -3.64 32.27 -22.56
CA ASN A 177 -3.17 31.99 -21.20
C ASN A 177 -4.09 31.02 -20.41
N ALA A 178 -4.73 30.09 -21.11
CA ALA A 178 -5.64 29.10 -20.51
C ALA A 178 -4.94 27.79 -20.10
N LEU A 179 -3.69 27.56 -20.51
CA LEU A 179 -2.94 26.36 -20.13
C LEU A 179 -2.31 26.51 -18.74
N PRO A 180 -2.34 25.44 -17.91
CA PRO A 180 -1.71 25.48 -16.60
C PRO A 180 -0.18 25.54 -16.74
N ARG A 181 0.44 26.27 -15.81
CA ARG A 181 1.89 26.48 -15.75
C ARG A 181 2.68 25.17 -15.77
N CYS A 182 2.24 24.19 -14.98
CA CYS A 182 2.89 22.90 -14.87
C CYS A 182 3.01 22.19 -16.24
N LEU A 183 1.96 22.25 -17.06
CA LEU A 183 1.93 21.63 -18.38
C LEU A 183 2.88 22.30 -19.37
N ILE A 184 2.89 23.64 -19.42
CA ILE A 184 3.80 24.40 -20.29
C ILE A 184 5.24 24.02 -19.96
N LEU A 185 5.62 24.03 -18.68
CA LEU A 185 6.97 23.69 -18.24
C LEU A 185 7.35 22.23 -18.56
N ALA A 186 6.42 21.28 -18.45
CA ALA A 186 6.66 19.88 -18.83
C ALA A 186 6.89 19.70 -20.34
N VAL A 187 6.13 20.43 -21.17
CA VAL A 187 6.33 20.49 -22.63
C VAL A 187 7.71 21.04 -22.96
N LEU A 188 8.11 22.16 -22.34
CA LEU A 188 9.44 22.75 -22.53
C LEU A 188 10.56 21.79 -22.10
N SER A 189 10.41 21.14 -20.94
CA SER A 189 11.39 20.18 -20.43
C SER A 189 11.60 19.00 -21.38
N SER A 190 10.53 18.53 -22.02
CA SER A 190 10.57 17.41 -22.96
C SER A 190 11.23 17.80 -24.29
N ALA A 191 10.93 19.00 -24.81
CA ALA A 191 11.32 19.44 -26.14
C ALA A 191 12.67 20.18 -26.22
N VAL A 192 13.13 20.84 -25.14
CA VAL A 192 14.33 21.70 -25.18
C VAL A 192 15.61 20.98 -25.66
N ARG A 193 15.69 19.65 -25.49
CA ARG A 193 16.81 18.82 -25.98
C ARG A 193 16.95 18.80 -27.51
N PHE A 194 15.85 19.06 -28.23
CA PHE A 194 15.80 19.10 -29.69
C PHE A 194 15.92 20.53 -30.23
N SER A 195 16.03 21.53 -29.34
CA SER A 195 16.04 22.94 -29.75
C SER A 195 17.33 23.32 -30.47
N LYS A 196 17.17 23.98 -31.61
CA LYS A 196 18.26 24.65 -32.35
C LYS A 196 18.38 26.14 -32.01
N ASN A 197 17.62 26.63 -31.02
CA ASN A 197 17.58 28.04 -30.69
C ASN A 197 18.83 28.46 -29.90
N ASP A 198 19.44 29.58 -30.30
CA ASP A 198 20.66 30.13 -29.69
C ASP A 198 20.56 30.30 -28.16
N TYR A 199 19.35 30.52 -27.66
CA TYR A 199 19.06 30.68 -26.23
C TYR A 199 19.49 29.47 -25.36
N PHE A 200 19.49 28.25 -25.91
CA PHE A 200 19.79 27.02 -25.16
C PHE A 200 21.10 26.34 -25.54
N ILE A 201 21.92 26.94 -26.42
CA ILE A 201 23.19 26.35 -26.84
C ILE A 201 24.08 26.03 -25.63
N GLY A 202 24.53 24.78 -25.54
CA GLY A 202 25.38 24.29 -24.44
C GLY A 202 24.70 24.17 -23.07
N LYS A 203 23.39 24.43 -22.96
CA LYS A 203 22.63 24.43 -21.69
C LYS A 203 21.30 23.68 -21.76
N THR A 204 21.05 22.90 -22.82
CA THR A 204 19.79 22.18 -23.04
C THR A 204 19.44 21.20 -21.91
N GLN A 205 20.44 20.47 -21.40
CA GLN A 205 20.24 19.51 -20.31
C GLN A 205 19.85 20.21 -19.00
N ASP A 206 20.60 21.22 -18.58
CA ASP A 206 20.31 22.02 -17.38
C ASP A 206 18.94 22.69 -17.46
N ALA A 207 18.59 23.21 -18.65
CA ALA A 207 17.27 23.79 -18.91
C ALA A 207 16.15 22.75 -18.79
N SER A 208 16.34 21.55 -19.36
CA SER A 208 15.37 20.45 -19.27
C SER A 208 15.10 20.08 -17.81
N GLU A 209 16.14 19.95 -16.99
CA GLU A 209 16.01 19.62 -15.56
C GLU A 209 15.38 20.75 -14.76
N LYS A 210 15.76 22.01 -15.04
CA LYS A 210 15.15 23.19 -14.41
C LYS A 210 13.64 23.22 -14.68
N PHE A 211 13.22 23.09 -15.94
CA PHE A 211 11.80 23.09 -16.30
C PHE A 211 11.04 21.89 -15.70
N ALA A 212 11.65 20.69 -15.67
CA ALA A 212 11.05 19.52 -15.04
C ALA A 212 10.78 19.75 -13.55
N ARG A 213 11.77 20.31 -12.84
CA ARG A 213 11.70 20.59 -11.40
C ARG A 213 10.63 21.63 -11.10
N GLU A 214 10.60 22.74 -11.82
CA GLU A 214 9.59 23.80 -11.65
C GLU A 214 8.17 23.31 -12.01
N SER A 215 8.04 22.50 -13.06
CA SER A 215 6.77 21.85 -13.43
C SER A 215 6.27 20.93 -12.30
N TRP A 216 7.14 20.09 -11.76
CA TRP A 216 6.80 19.18 -10.66
C TRP A 216 6.40 19.93 -9.39
N LEU A 217 7.11 21.01 -9.04
CA LEU A 217 6.73 21.86 -7.92
C LEU A 217 5.33 22.44 -8.11
N SER A 218 5.04 22.98 -9.30
CA SER A 218 3.70 23.50 -9.65
C SER A 218 2.62 22.43 -9.52
N VAL A 219 2.86 21.18 -9.95
CA VAL A 219 1.92 20.05 -9.71
C VAL A 219 1.65 19.84 -8.22
N LEU A 220 2.69 19.82 -7.39
CA LEU A 220 2.57 19.59 -5.95
C LEU A 220 1.88 20.74 -5.21
N THR A 221 2.18 21.99 -5.59
CA THR A 221 1.73 23.19 -4.86
C THR A 221 0.40 23.74 -5.35
N GLU A 222 -0.02 23.42 -6.58
CA GLU A 222 -1.25 23.98 -7.18
C GLU A 222 -2.34 22.89 -7.38
N HIS A 223 -1.95 21.66 -7.74
CA HIS A 223 -2.90 20.63 -8.16
C HIS A 223 -3.07 19.45 -7.19
N LEU A 224 -2.00 19.01 -6.52
CA LEU A 224 -2.06 17.98 -5.47
C LEU A 224 -2.20 18.59 -4.07
N THR A 225 -2.90 19.71 -4.02
CA THR A 225 -3.23 20.37 -2.77
C THR A 225 -4.51 19.75 -2.22
N VAL A 226 -5.14 20.56 -1.41
CA VAL A 226 -6.13 20.20 -0.44
C VAL A 226 -7.54 20.57 -1.00
N GLU A 227 -7.59 21.38 -2.05
CA GLU A 227 -8.74 21.55 -2.94
C GLU A 227 -8.59 20.60 -4.13
N ASP A 228 -9.64 19.84 -4.48
CA ASP A 228 -9.62 18.83 -5.56
C ASP A 228 -9.46 19.47 -6.96
N ASN A 229 -8.28 20.01 -7.29
CA ASN A 229 -7.94 20.71 -8.54
C ASN A 229 -7.26 19.81 -9.58
N ILE A 230 -7.61 18.52 -9.57
CA ILE A 230 -7.06 17.51 -10.47
C ILE A 230 -7.84 17.53 -11.80
N ASN A 231 -7.12 17.52 -12.93
CA ASN A 231 -7.69 17.53 -14.27
C ASN A 231 -6.79 16.79 -15.28
N VAL A 232 -7.24 16.68 -16.53
CA VAL A 232 -6.52 15.98 -17.60
C VAL A 232 -5.10 16.54 -17.84
N HIS A 233 -4.90 17.84 -17.65
CA HIS A 233 -3.58 18.48 -17.81
C HIS A 233 -2.58 18.00 -16.77
N VAL A 234 -3.02 17.64 -15.57
CA VAL A 234 -2.13 17.05 -14.55
C VAL A 234 -1.66 15.66 -15.01
N VAL A 235 -2.53 14.84 -15.59
CA VAL A 235 -2.13 13.52 -16.16
C VAL A 235 -1.11 13.72 -17.27
N GLN A 236 -1.41 14.61 -18.23
CA GLN A 236 -0.51 14.95 -19.34
C GLN A 236 0.86 15.43 -18.83
N THR A 237 0.86 16.30 -17.80
CA THR A 237 2.09 16.82 -17.17
C THR A 237 2.90 15.71 -16.51
N VAL A 238 2.29 14.91 -15.64
CA VAL A 238 2.98 13.87 -14.88
C VAL A 238 3.52 12.77 -15.82
N ASN A 239 2.81 12.44 -16.89
CA ASN A 239 3.28 11.53 -17.95
C ASN A 239 4.57 12.03 -18.61
N LEU A 240 4.59 13.29 -19.07
CA LEU A 240 5.77 13.89 -19.70
C LEU A 240 6.96 13.92 -18.73
N LEU A 241 6.74 14.31 -17.47
CA LEU A 241 7.78 14.33 -16.45
C LEU A 241 8.29 12.92 -16.11
N ALA A 242 7.44 11.90 -16.17
CA ALA A 242 7.85 10.52 -15.94
C ALA A 242 8.86 10.05 -17.00
N VAL A 243 8.61 10.39 -18.27
CA VAL A 243 9.54 10.10 -19.39
C VAL A 243 10.85 10.87 -19.21
N VAL A 244 10.80 12.17 -18.86
CA VAL A 244 12.00 12.99 -18.62
C VAL A 244 12.85 12.41 -17.49
N ASP A 245 12.25 12.05 -16.36
CA ASP A 245 13.00 11.48 -15.23
C ASP A 245 13.58 10.11 -15.55
N TYR A 246 12.82 9.26 -16.24
CA TYR A 246 13.28 7.92 -16.60
C TYR A 246 14.50 8.00 -17.53
N THR A 247 14.42 8.83 -18.57
CA THR A 247 15.48 9.01 -19.57
C THR A 247 16.71 9.75 -19.02
N ALA A 248 16.56 10.51 -17.94
CA ALA A 248 17.68 11.07 -17.17
C ALA A 248 18.35 10.04 -16.22
N GLY A 249 17.91 8.78 -16.24
CA GLY A 249 18.44 7.71 -15.38
C GLY A 249 17.81 7.68 -13.97
N ARG A 250 16.82 8.53 -13.67
CA ARG A 250 16.08 8.54 -12.40
C ARG A 250 14.91 7.55 -12.45
N VAL A 251 15.21 6.28 -12.76
CA VAL A 251 14.27 5.18 -13.03
C VAL A 251 13.16 5.06 -11.97
N SER A 252 13.50 5.12 -10.68
CA SER A 252 12.51 5.03 -9.60
C SER A 252 11.58 6.25 -9.54
N ALA A 253 12.09 7.45 -9.82
CA ALA A 253 11.27 8.66 -9.83
C ALA A 253 10.29 8.64 -11.01
N GLY A 254 10.76 8.23 -12.20
CA GLY A 254 9.92 8.02 -13.37
C GLY A 254 8.81 7.01 -13.09
N TRP A 255 9.15 5.82 -12.58
CA TRP A 255 8.16 4.77 -12.27
C TRP A 255 7.12 5.21 -11.23
N LEU A 256 7.50 5.97 -10.20
CA LEU A 256 6.56 6.51 -9.22
C LEU A 256 5.61 7.55 -9.85
N LYS A 257 6.11 8.40 -10.76
CA LYS A 257 5.28 9.37 -11.50
C LYS A 257 4.28 8.67 -12.41
N VAL A 258 4.67 7.59 -13.09
CA VAL A 258 3.73 6.74 -13.85
C VAL A 258 2.63 6.18 -12.94
N GLY A 259 3.00 5.65 -11.78
CA GLY A 259 2.02 5.17 -10.80
C GLY A 259 1.06 6.26 -10.33
N LEU A 260 1.55 7.48 -10.14
CA LEU A 260 0.71 8.64 -9.84
C LEU A 260 -0.20 9.02 -11.01
N ALA A 261 0.31 9.11 -12.24
CA ALA A 261 -0.49 9.42 -13.42
C ALA A 261 -1.60 8.39 -13.66
N ALA A 262 -1.33 7.10 -13.43
CA ALA A 262 -2.34 6.05 -13.49
C ALA A 262 -3.44 6.25 -12.44
N ARG A 263 -3.09 6.63 -11.20
CA ARG A 263 -4.08 6.91 -10.15
C ARG A 263 -4.90 8.15 -10.43
N ILE A 264 -4.27 9.20 -10.97
CA ILE A 264 -4.98 10.40 -11.38
C ILE A 264 -5.94 10.08 -12.54
N SER A 265 -5.50 9.27 -13.53
CA SER A 265 -6.35 8.85 -14.65
C SER A 265 -7.57 8.07 -14.18
N GLN A 266 -7.40 7.20 -13.18
CA GLN A 266 -8.49 6.44 -12.55
C GLN A 266 -9.46 7.34 -11.77
N ASP A 267 -8.95 8.32 -11.04
CA ASP A 267 -9.77 9.29 -10.29
C ASP A 267 -10.62 10.16 -11.22
N LEU A 268 -10.05 10.57 -12.35
CA LEU A 268 -10.73 11.29 -13.43
C LEU A 268 -11.61 10.41 -14.33
N HIS A 269 -11.70 9.09 -14.05
CA HIS A 269 -12.47 8.12 -14.81
C HIS A 269 -12.11 8.07 -16.31
N LEU A 270 -10.86 8.37 -16.69
CA LEU A 270 -10.43 8.37 -18.10
C LEU A 270 -10.36 6.95 -18.72
N MET A 271 -10.52 5.91 -17.90
CA MET A 271 -10.59 4.50 -18.29
C MET A 271 -11.94 4.13 -18.94
N VAL A 272 -12.92 5.03 -18.83
CA VAL A 272 -14.29 4.87 -19.30
C VAL A 272 -14.54 5.93 -20.37
N GLU A 273 -15.50 5.66 -21.25
CA GLU A 273 -15.87 6.57 -22.32
C GLU A 273 -16.25 7.96 -21.77
N PRO A 274 -15.69 9.06 -22.32
CA PRO A 274 -16.06 10.42 -21.91
C PRO A 274 -17.55 10.71 -22.12
N ASP A 275 -18.09 11.61 -21.31
CA ASP A 275 -19.50 12.00 -21.42
C ASP A 275 -19.84 12.62 -22.78
N GLU A 276 -21.01 12.29 -23.32
CA GLU A 276 -21.47 12.73 -24.63
C GLU A 276 -21.66 14.26 -24.76
N TRP A 277 -21.86 14.97 -23.65
CA TRP A 277 -22.03 16.43 -23.63
C TRP A 277 -20.73 17.20 -23.86
N LEU A 278 -19.57 16.55 -23.71
CA LEU A 278 -18.28 17.16 -24.00
C LEU A 278 -18.10 17.30 -25.52
N PRO A 279 -17.47 18.37 -26.01
CA PRO A 279 -17.09 18.47 -27.41
C PRO A 279 -16.24 17.27 -27.84
N TYR A 280 -16.45 16.73 -29.04
CA TYR A 280 -15.75 15.54 -29.53
C TYR A 280 -14.22 15.66 -29.45
N MET A 281 -13.71 16.87 -29.68
CA MET A 281 -12.31 17.18 -29.49
C MET A 281 -11.79 16.89 -28.07
N GLU A 282 -12.54 17.30 -27.05
CA GLU A 282 -12.16 17.09 -25.66
C GLU A 282 -12.31 15.62 -25.27
N GLN A 283 -13.32 14.93 -25.81
CA GLN A 283 -13.45 13.48 -25.62
C GLN A 283 -12.20 12.77 -26.14
N GLU A 284 -11.76 13.08 -27.36
CA GLU A 284 -10.57 12.44 -27.94
C GLU A 284 -9.27 12.83 -27.23
N GLU A 285 -9.12 14.08 -26.78
CA GLU A 285 -7.96 14.50 -25.97
C GLU A 285 -7.89 13.68 -24.65
N ARG A 286 -9.04 13.40 -24.01
CA ARG A 286 -9.12 12.54 -22.82
C ARG A 286 -8.77 11.08 -23.13
N ARG A 287 -9.28 10.51 -24.23
CA ARG A 287 -8.92 9.14 -24.69
C ARG A 287 -7.41 9.04 -24.91
N ARG A 288 -6.82 9.98 -25.65
CA ARG A 288 -5.38 9.98 -25.97
C ARG A 288 -4.50 10.22 -24.75
N ALA A 289 -4.89 11.10 -23.83
CA ALA A 289 -4.18 11.29 -22.56
C ALA A 289 -4.15 10.00 -21.71
N PHE A 290 -5.27 9.28 -21.65
CA PHE A 290 -5.34 7.99 -20.98
C PHE A 290 -4.50 6.92 -21.67
N TRP A 291 -4.65 6.74 -22.99
CA TRP A 291 -3.92 5.72 -23.75
C TRP A 291 -2.41 5.99 -23.76
N SER A 292 -1.99 7.26 -23.72
CA SER A 292 -0.59 7.62 -23.47
C SER A 292 -0.11 7.23 -22.07
N ALA A 293 -0.92 7.44 -21.02
CA ALA A 293 -0.60 6.97 -19.67
C ALA A 293 -0.50 5.44 -19.61
N TYR A 294 -1.42 4.73 -20.28
CA TYR A 294 -1.43 3.29 -20.44
C TYR A 294 -0.15 2.79 -21.12
N LEU A 295 0.23 3.41 -22.25
CA LEU A 295 1.44 3.06 -22.99
C LEU A 295 2.69 3.24 -22.13
N ILE A 296 2.83 4.38 -21.46
CA ILE A 296 3.97 4.68 -20.57
C ILE A 296 4.09 3.64 -19.45
N ASP A 297 2.96 3.22 -18.82
CA ASP A 297 2.95 2.15 -17.81
C ASP A 297 3.54 0.84 -18.32
N LYS A 298 3.25 0.45 -19.56
CA LYS A 298 3.76 -0.77 -20.18
C LYS A 298 5.25 -0.67 -20.53
N LEU A 299 5.70 0.48 -21.02
CA LEU A 299 7.10 0.69 -21.43
C LEU A 299 8.04 0.84 -20.21
N ILE A 300 7.72 1.72 -19.26
CA ILE A 300 8.58 2.02 -18.10
C ILE A 300 8.66 0.86 -17.11
N SER A 301 7.62 0.02 -17.05
CA SER A 301 7.58 -1.17 -16.19
C SER A 301 8.28 -2.40 -16.79
N CYS A 302 8.99 -2.25 -17.92
CA CYS A 302 9.79 -3.30 -18.53
C CYS A 302 11.05 -3.62 -17.68
N GLY A 303 10.88 -4.39 -16.61
CA GLY A 303 11.98 -4.78 -15.74
C GLY A 303 11.57 -5.66 -14.56
N ARG A 304 12.55 -6.19 -13.84
CA ARG A 304 12.31 -7.03 -12.65
C ARG A 304 11.68 -6.19 -11.55
N SER A 305 10.70 -6.75 -10.84
CA SER A 305 10.01 -6.12 -9.71
C SER A 305 9.27 -4.80 -10.05
N ARG A 306 8.85 -4.63 -11.32
CA ARG A 306 8.03 -3.50 -11.78
C ARG A 306 6.66 -4.00 -12.28
N PRO A 307 5.68 -4.21 -11.38
CA PRO A 307 4.35 -4.60 -11.80
C PRO A 307 3.63 -3.45 -12.52
N LEU A 308 2.85 -3.80 -13.55
CA LEU A 308 1.96 -2.89 -14.28
C LEU A 308 0.86 -2.35 -13.35
N VAL A 309 0.54 -1.06 -13.48
CA VAL A 309 -0.51 -0.41 -12.67
C VAL A 309 -1.87 -0.47 -13.37
N ILE A 310 -1.88 -0.35 -14.70
CA ILE A 310 -3.11 -0.37 -15.50
C ILE A 310 -3.26 -1.73 -16.16
N LEU A 311 -4.37 -2.43 -15.90
CA LEU A 311 -4.67 -3.73 -16.50
C LEU A 311 -5.65 -3.57 -17.67
N ASP A 312 -5.53 -4.45 -18.67
CA ASP A 312 -6.37 -4.42 -19.88
C ASP A 312 -7.85 -4.61 -19.52
N ASP A 313 -8.15 -5.48 -18.57
CA ASP A 313 -9.51 -5.77 -18.08
C ASP A 313 -10.20 -4.54 -17.44
N ASP A 314 -9.42 -3.55 -17.01
CA ASP A 314 -9.94 -2.31 -16.39
C ASP A 314 -10.20 -1.20 -17.43
N CYS A 315 -9.86 -1.43 -18.71
CA CYS A 315 -9.94 -0.44 -19.78
C CYS A 315 -11.21 -0.62 -20.61
N ASN A 316 -12.21 0.25 -20.40
CA ASN A 316 -13.51 0.21 -21.09
C ASN A 316 -13.72 1.35 -22.10
N VAL A 317 -12.72 2.22 -22.26
CA VAL A 317 -12.73 3.34 -23.20
C VAL A 317 -12.36 2.90 -24.61
N GLN A 318 -12.91 3.59 -25.61
CA GLN A 318 -12.60 3.39 -27.03
C GLN A 318 -11.13 3.69 -27.36
N LEU A 319 -10.56 2.97 -28.33
CA LEU A 319 -9.20 3.22 -28.83
C LEU A 319 -9.12 4.56 -29.60
N PRO A 320 -7.94 5.20 -29.69
CA PRO A 320 -7.81 6.49 -30.36
C PRO A 320 -8.20 6.44 -31.84
N CYS A 321 -8.84 7.50 -32.34
CA CYS A 321 -9.17 7.63 -33.76
C CYS A 321 -7.95 8.02 -34.60
N ASP A 322 -8.12 7.99 -35.93
CA ASP A 322 -7.08 8.38 -36.89
C ASP A 322 -6.67 9.85 -36.73
N GLU A 323 -5.42 10.18 -37.06
CA GLU A 323 -4.86 11.51 -36.82
C GLU A 323 -5.59 12.60 -37.62
N GLN A 324 -6.00 12.30 -38.86
CA GLN A 324 -6.77 13.22 -39.68
C GLN A 324 -8.15 13.53 -39.06
N THR A 325 -8.84 12.52 -38.53
CA THR A 325 -10.12 12.68 -37.82
C THR A 325 -9.94 13.56 -36.57
N PHE A 326 -8.88 13.32 -35.79
CA PHE A 326 -8.57 14.12 -34.61
C PHE A 326 -8.24 15.58 -34.95
N ARG A 327 -7.50 15.83 -36.05
CA ARG A 327 -7.17 17.19 -36.51
C ARG A 327 -8.39 17.97 -36.98
N ASN A 328 -9.30 17.31 -37.70
CA ASN A 328 -10.54 17.92 -38.18
C ASN A 328 -11.56 18.16 -37.05
N GLY A 329 -11.46 17.37 -35.97
CA GLY A 329 -12.41 17.38 -34.87
C GLY A 329 -13.73 16.67 -35.15
N ASP A 330 -13.67 15.73 -36.10
CA ASP A 330 -14.77 14.86 -36.44
C ASP A 330 -14.91 13.75 -35.39
N TRP A 331 -16.14 13.32 -35.14
CA TRP A 331 -16.38 12.15 -34.31
C TRP A 331 -16.29 10.86 -35.13
N LYS A 332 -15.58 9.86 -34.59
CA LYS A 332 -15.51 8.52 -35.15
C LYS A 332 -15.62 7.49 -34.03
N LYS A 333 -16.51 6.51 -34.21
CA LYS A 333 -16.62 5.35 -33.32
C LYS A 333 -15.48 4.38 -33.61
N THR A 334 -14.79 3.92 -32.58
CA THR A 334 -13.66 3.00 -32.70
C THR A 334 -13.87 1.79 -31.78
N ASN A 335 -13.07 0.75 -31.99
CA ASN A 335 -13.13 -0.45 -31.17
C ASN A 335 -12.47 -0.24 -29.80
N THR A 336 -12.87 -1.06 -28.83
CA THR A 336 -12.15 -1.18 -27.55
C THR A 336 -11.01 -2.20 -27.66
N ILE A 337 -10.05 -2.14 -26.73
CA ILE A 337 -8.94 -3.10 -26.69
C ILE A 337 -9.43 -4.55 -26.57
N GLY A 338 -10.48 -4.80 -25.79
CA GLY A 338 -11.06 -6.13 -25.61
C GLY A 338 -11.74 -6.69 -26.87
N GLN A 339 -12.27 -5.82 -27.74
CA GLN A 339 -12.83 -6.23 -29.03
C GLN A 339 -11.73 -6.63 -30.02
N LEU A 340 -10.67 -5.84 -30.14
CA LEU A 340 -9.58 -6.12 -31.09
C LEU A 340 -8.66 -7.26 -30.66
N LEU A 341 -8.63 -7.65 -29.38
CA LEU A 341 -7.90 -8.84 -28.93
C LEU A 341 -8.71 -10.13 -29.05
N ASN A 342 -9.99 -10.06 -29.45
CA ASN A 342 -10.86 -11.20 -29.61
C ASN A 342 -10.99 -11.61 -31.08
N TRP A 343 -10.53 -12.81 -31.41
CA TRP A 343 -10.61 -13.41 -32.75
C TRP A 343 -12.03 -13.47 -33.33
N ASN A 344 -13.05 -13.51 -32.47
CA ASN A 344 -14.44 -13.64 -32.89
C ASN A 344 -15.13 -12.29 -33.18
N SER A 345 -14.44 -11.17 -32.97
CA SER A 345 -15.01 -9.85 -33.22
C SER A 345 -14.90 -9.47 -34.69
N GLU A 346 -16.02 -9.13 -35.32
CA GLU A 346 -16.03 -8.58 -36.68
C GLU A 346 -15.41 -7.17 -36.67
N VAL A 347 -14.30 -7.00 -37.39
CA VAL A 347 -13.61 -5.72 -37.52
C VAL A 347 -13.89 -5.19 -38.94
N THR A 348 -14.67 -4.11 -39.02
CA THR A 348 -15.12 -3.52 -40.29
C THR A 348 -14.11 -2.54 -40.88
N GLU A 349 -13.28 -1.90 -40.05
CA GLU A 349 -12.25 -0.94 -40.45
C GLU A 349 -10.91 -1.27 -39.79
N SER A 350 -9.80 -1.02 -40.48
CA SER A 350 -8.47 -1.17 -39.90
C SER A 350 -8.27 -0.21 -38.72
N PRO A 351 -7.66 -0.67 -37.61
CA PRO A 351 -7.39 0.20 -36.47
C PRO A 351 -6.39 1.31 -36.84
N SER A 352 -6.54 2.47 -36.19
CA SER A 352 -5.62 3.60 -36.38
C SER A 352 -4.18 3.23 -36.00
N PRO A 353 -3.15 3.92 -36.54
CA PRO A 353 -1.77 3.66 -36.16
C PRO A 353 -1.50 3.78 -34.65
N PHE A 354 -2.15 4.74 -33.97
CA PHE A 354 -2.02 4.84 -32.51
C PHE A 354 -2.73 3.68 -31.79
N ALA A 355 -3.89 3.23 -32.28
CA ALA A 355 -4.55 2.03 -31.77
C ALA A 355 -3.68 0.77 -31.92
N LEU A 356 -2.93 0.62 -33.02
CA LEU A 356 -1.95 -0.45 -33.20
C LEU A 356 -0.84 -0.40 -32.15
N VAL A 357 -0.34 0.78 -31.80
CA VAL A 357 0.64 0.95 -30.70
C VAL A 357 0.05 0.50 -29.37
N ILE A 358 -1.21 0.83 -29.08
CA ILE A 358 -1.88 0.41 -27.84
C ILE A 358 -2.08 -1.12 -27.79
N LEU A 359 -2.45 -1.74 -28.91
CA LEU A 359 -2.53 -3.20 -29.01
C LEU A 359 -1.16 -3.84 -28.77
N MET A 360 -0.10 -3.30 -29.39
CA MET A 360 1.26 -3.74 -29.11
C MET A 360 1.65 -3.54 -27.65
N ALA A 361 1.23 -2.45 -27.02
CA ALA A 361 1.52 -2.19 -25.61
C ALA A 361 0.86 -3.21 -24.67
N SER A 362 -0.36 -3.67 -24.99
CA SER A 362 -0.99 -4.79 -24.27
C SER A 362 -0.20 -6.08 -24.42
N ILE A 363 0.12 -6.46 -25.67
CA ILE A 363 0.89 -7.68 -25.97
C ILE A 363 2.27 -7.61 -25.30
N PHE A 364 2.95 -6.46 -25.37
CA PHE A 364 4.21 -6.21 -24.72
C PHE A 364 4.11 -6.26 -23.19
N GLY A 365 3.02 -5.75 -22.60
CA GLY A 365 2.74 -5.90 -21.17
C GLY A 365 2.62 -7.37 -20.74
N ARG A 366 1.96 -8.19 -21.55
CA ARG A 366 1.88 -9.65 -21.32
C ARG A 366 3.23 -10.33 -21.51
N CYS A 367 3.98 -9.95 -22.54
CA CYS A 367 5.33 -10.45 -22.83
C CYS A 367 6.30 -10.12 -21.69
N THR A 368 6.41 -8.85 -21.28
CA THR A 368 7.26 -8.40 -20.17
C THR A 368 6.91 -9.11 -18.86
N ARG A 369 5.61 -9.29 -18.58
CA ARG A 369 5.15 -10.06 -17.44
C ARG A 369 5.60 -11.53 -17.52
N TYR A 370 5.49 -12.15 -18.70
CA TYR A 370 5.92 -13.52 -18.94
C TYR A 370 7.44 -13.69 -18.78
N VAL A 371 8.26 -12.75 -19.29
CA VAL A 371 9.72 -12.88 -19.25
C VAL A 371 10.36 -12.45 -17.93
N HIS A 372 9.83 -11.43 -17.23
CA HIS A 372 10.44 -10.89 -16.00
C HIS A 372 9.87 -11.47 -14.70
N GLN A 373 8.66 -12.04 -14.68
CA GLN A 373 8.13 -12.64 -13.46
C GLN A 373 8.71 -14.04 -13.27
N ASN A 374 9.32 -14.29 -12.10
CA ASN A 374 9.58 -15.63 -11.57
C ASN A 374 8.24 -16.28 -11.15
N ARG A 375 7.35 -16.53 -12.11
CA ARG A 375 6.26 -17.48 -11.88
C ARG A 375 6.90 -18.81 -11.54
N ARG A 376 6.39 -19.50 -10.52
CA ARG A 376 6.70 -20.92 -10.29
C ARG A 376 6.58 -21.59 -11.64
N ALA A 377 7.68 -22.21 -12.09
CA ALA A 377 7.85 -22.73 -13.43
C ALA A 377 6.52 -23.22 -13.97
N ASP A 378 6.05 -22.59 -15.06
CA ASP A 378 4.79 -22.99 -15.67
C ASP A 378 4.86 -24.51 -15.83
N GLU A 379 3.91 -25.24 -15.23
CA GLU A 379 3.82 -26.71 -15.36
C GLU A 379 3.69 -27.12 -16.84
N ILE A 380 3.34 -26.14 -17.68
CA ILE A 380 3.07 -26.23 -19.10
C ILE A 380 4.31 -25.72 -19.87
N PRO A 381 4.90 -26.54 -20.77
CA PRO A 381 6.06 -26.12 -21.56
C PRO A 381 5.69 -25.07 -22.62
N PRO A 382 6.65 -24.24 -23.09
CA PRO A 382 6.38 -23.17 -24.04
C PRO A 382 5.73 -23.62 -25.37
N TRP A 383 6.08 -24.81 -25.87
CA TRP A 383 5.51 -25.37 -27.11
C TRP A 383 4.09 -25.94 -26.95
N ASP A 384 3.55 -26.01 -25.73
CA ASP A 384 2.16 -26.41 -25.52
C ASP A 384 1.21 -25.28 -25.98
N PRO A 385 0.12 -25.58 -26.71
CA PRO A 385 -0.85 -24.57 -27.13
C PRO A 385 -1.51 -23.79 -25.99
N LYS A 386 -1.56 -24.34 -24.77
CA LYS A 386 -2.12 -23.69 -23.58
C LYS A 386 -1.12 -22.82 -22.82
N SER A 387 0.14 -22.78 -23.26
CA SER A 387 1.17 -21.98 -22.61
C SER A 387 0.94 -20.49 -22.84
N GLU A 388 1.39 -19.64 -21.91
CA GLU A 388 1.39 -18.19 -22.12
C GLU A 388 2.28 -17.78 -23.31
N TYR A 389 3.33 -18.55 -23.59
CA TYR A 389 4.17 -18.36 -24.78
C TYR A 389 3.36 -18.49 -26.08
N SER A 390 2.56 -19.56 -26.20
CA SER A 390 1.67 -19.78 -27.34
C SER A 390 0.57 -18.72 -27.42
N ALA A 391 0.03 -18.31 -26.27
CA ALA A 391 -0.98 -17.25 -26.21
C ALA A 391 -0.44 -15.88 -26.64
N ILE A 392 0.81 -15.53 -26.29
CA ILE A 392 1.46 -14.28 -26.73
C ILE A 392 1.73 -14.33 -28.24
N ASN A 393 2.26 -15.45 -28.75
CA ASN A 393 2.47 -15.61 -30.21
C ASN A 393 1.16 -15.52 -31.00
N SER A 394 0.07 -16.11 -30.49
CA SER A 394 -1.26 -15.96 -31.12
C SER A 394 -1.72 -14.51 -31.16
N SER A 395 -1.48 -13.72 -30.11
CA SER A 395 -1.80 -12.29 -30.11
C SER A 395 -0.91 -11.48 -31.07
N LEU A 396 0.37 -11.85 -31.23
CA LEU A 396 1.27 -11.24 -32.22
C LEU A 396 0.79 -11.50 -33.66
N LEU A 397 0.38 -12.73 -33.97
CA LEU A 397 -0.21 -13.09 -35.27
C LEU A 397 -1.52 -12.34 -35.54
N LEU A 398 -2.35 -12.13 -34.51
CA LEU A 398 -3.55 -11.31 -34.64
C LEU A 398 -3.20 -9.87 -35.02
N LEU A 399 -2.18 -9.28 -34.39
CA LEU A 399 -1.75 -7.94 -34.78
C LEU A 399 -1.19 -7.89 -36.21
N GLU A 400 -0.41 -8.90 -36.61
CA GLU A 400 0.11 -9.02 -37.97
C GLU A 400 -1.02 -8.96 -39.01
N SER A 401 -2.18 -9.55 -38.69
CA SER A 401 -3.38 -9.49 -39.54
C SER A 401 -3.95 -8.08 -39.71
N TYR A 402 -3.86 -7.23 -38.68
CA TYR A 402 -4.35 -5.84 -38.75
C TYR A 402 -3.40 -4.90 -39.48
N SER A 403 -2.11 -5.16 -39.40
CA SER A 403 -1.05 -4.20 -39.73
C SER A 403 -0.23 -4.58 -40.96
N LYS A 404 -0.44 -5.79 -41.51
CA LYS A 404 0.35 -6.38 -42.60
C LYS A 404 1.87 -6.45 -42.30
N ILE A 405 2.24 -6.45 -41.01
CA ILE A 405 3.61 -6.39 -40.46
C ILE A 405 4.55 -7.50 -40.97
N GLY A 406 4.03 -8.64 -41.45
CA GLY A 406 4.85 -9.84 -41.65
C GLY A 406 5.54 -10.03 -43.00
N ASN A 407 5.16 -9.31 -44.06
CA ASN A 407 5.58 -9.69 -45.44
C ASN A 407 6.11 -8.55 -46.32
N ARG A 408 6.21 -7.31 -45.83
CA ARG A 408 6.66 -6.16 -46.64
C ARG A 408 7.70 -5.34 -45.90
N PRO A 409 8.79 -4.92 -46.58
CA PRO A 409 9.78 -4.05 -45.97
C PRO A 409 9.14 -2.70 -45.64
N MET A 410 9.62 -2.03 -44.57
CA MET A 410 9.07 -0.76 -44.13
C MET A 410 9.09 0.27 -45.27
N SER A 411 10.16 0.30 -46.05
CA SER A 411 10.28 1.13 -47.26
C SER A 411 9.09 1.03 -48.23
N GLU A 412 8.52 -0.16 -48.45
CA GLU A 412 7.34 -0.34 -49.32
C GLU A 412 6.06 0.22 -48.69
N ILE A 413 5.92 0.07 -47.37
CA ILE A 413 4.79 0.61 -46.61
C ILE A 413 4.82 2.15 -46.67
N LEU A 414 5.99 2.74 -46.43
CA LEU A 414 6.18 4.20 -46.52
C LEU A 414 5.92 4.72 -47.94
N GLN A 415 6.33 3.98 -48.98
CA GLN A 415 6.10 4.38 -50.37
C GLN A 415 4.61 4.34 -50.77
N ASN A 416 3.86 3.31 -50.34
CA ASN A 416 2.43 3.21 -50.61
C ASN A 416 1.62 4.33 -49.91
N GLU A 417 1.95 4.64 -48.66
CA GLU A 417 1.36 5.76 -47.92
C GLU A 417 1.70 7.12 -48.56
N SER A 418 2.94 7.28 -49.04
CA SER A 418 3.36 8.48 -49.77
C SER A 418 2.62 8.66 -51.11
N GLN A 419 2.27 7.58 -51.81
CA GLN A 419 1.54 7.64 -53.07
C GLN A 419 0.05 7.97 -52.88
N ALA A 420 -0.55 7.55 -51.77
CA ALA A 420 -1.95 7.84 -51.46
C ALA A 420 -2.19 9.31 -51.05
N ASN A 421 -1.29 9.91 -50.24
CA ASN A 421 -1.54 11.20 -49.58
C ASN A 421 -0.76 12.42 -50.13
N LYS A 422 0.01 12.28 -51.22
CA LYS A 422 0.86 13.32 -51.87
C LYS A 422 1.97 13.96 -51.01
N THR A 423 1.84 13.99 -49.68
CA THR A 423 2.86 14.39 -48.70
C THR A 423 2.75 13.52 -47.46
N PHE A 424 3.88 13.05 -46.96
CA PHE A 424 3.97 12.13 -45.83
C PHE A 424 3.62 12.81 -44.50
N ASP A 425 2.59 12.36 -43.77
CA ASP A 425 2.31 12.85 -42.42
C ASP A 425 3.26 12.18 -41.41
N ARG A 426 4.33 12.92 -41.07
CA ARG A 426 5.41 12.45 -40.19
C ARG A 426 4.92 12.02 -38.81
N GLN A 427 3.79 12.57 -38.34
CA GLN A 427 3.24 12.26 -37.02
C GLN A 427 2.45 10.94 -36.99
N GLU A 428 1.79 10.58 -38.09
CA GLU A 428 1.00 9.34 -38.16
C GLU A 428 1.92 8.11 -38.29
N VAL A 429 2.96 8.25 -39.09
CA VAL A 429 3.88 7.16 -39.39
C VAL A 429 4.78 6.81 -38.20
N GLY A 430 5.02 7.77 -37.30
CA GLY A 430 5.74 7.53 -36.05
C GLY A 430 5.14 6.37 -35.24
N HIS A 431 3.80 6.36 -35.09
CA HIS A 431 3.10 5.28 -34.39
C HIS A 431 3.24 3.93 -35.12
N LEU A 432 3.19 3.92 -36.45
CA LEU A 432 3.34 2.70 -37.24
C LEU A 432 4.75 2.10 -37.08
N ILE A 433 5.79 2.92 -37.25
CA ILE A 433 7.18 2.49 -37.03
C ILE A 433 7.36 1.97 -35.61
N PHE A 434 6.80 2.67 -34.62
CA PHE A 434 6.87 2.25 -33.22
C PHE A 434 6.19 0.90 -32.97
N ALA A 435 4.99 0.68 -33.52
CA ALA A 435 4.27 -0.59 -33.40
C ALA A 435 5.06 -1.76 -34.03
N HIS A 436 5.63 -1.57 -35.22
CA HIS A 436 6.47 -2.58 -35.89
C HIS A 436 7.74 -2.87 -35.07
N THR A 437 8.38 -1.83 -34.54
CA THR A 437 9.56 -2.00 -33.68
C THR A 437 9.22 -2.78 -32.41
N MET A 438 8.08 -2.48 -31.76
CA MET A 438 7.60 -3.24 -30.60
C MET A 438 7.27 -4.70 -30.94
N PHE A 439 6.73 -4.96 -32.13
CA PHE A 439 6.44 -6.31 -32.61
C PHE A 439 7.71 -7.16 -32.65
N HIS A 440 8.76 -6.68 -33.31
CA HIS A 440 10.05 -7.39 -33.35
C HIS A 440 10.69 -7.48 -31.96
N LEU A 441 10.57 -6.44 -31.11
CA LEU A 441 11.07 -6.48 -29.73
C LEU A 441 10.40 -7.58 -28.90
N CYS A 442 9.07 -7.75 -29.02
CA CYS A 442 8.35 -8.85 -28.36
C CYS A 442 8.92 -10.21 -28.76
N HIS A 443 9.17 -10.42 -30.06
CA HIS A 443 9.81 -11.64 -30.54
C HIS A 443 11.24 -11.81 -30.01
N CYS A 444 12.03 -10.74 -29.95
CA CYS A 444 13.37 -10.76 -29.38
C CYS A 444 13.36 -11.18 -27.89
N LEU A 445 12.47 -10.61 -27.08
CA LEU A 445 12.35 -10.94 -25.66
C LEU A 445 11.81 -12.35 -25.42
N LEU A 446 10.74 -12.73 -26.15
CA LEU A 446 10.09 -14.03 -26.00
C LEU A 446 11.04 -15.19 -26.38
N ASN A 447 11.92 -14.95 -27.36
CA ASN A 447 12.88 -15.92 -27.89
C ASN A 447 14.33 -15.68 -27.44
N HIS A 448 14.54 -14.80 -26.45
CA HIS A 448 15.89 -14.48 -26.00
C HIS A 448 16.58 -15.74 -25.46
N PRO A 449 17.79 -16.12 -25.92
CA PRO A 449 18.44 -17.40 -25.56
C PRO A 449 18.54 -17.64 -24.05
N PHE A 450 18.90 -16.60 -23.29
CA PHE A 450 18.92 -16.67 -21.82
C PHE A 450 17.55 -16.89 -21.17
N LEU A 451 16.50 -16.19 -21.62
CA LEU A 451 15.16 -16.31 -21.05
C LEU A 451 14.54 -17.67 -21.38
N VAL A 452 14.74 -18.14 -22.61
CA VAL A 452 14.34 -19.48 -23.05
C VAL A 452 15.06 -20.54 -22.22
N ARG A 453 16.38 -20.44 -22.02
CA ARG A 453 17.13 -21.36 -21.14
C ARG A 453 16.52 -21.44 -19.73
N LEU A 454 16.25 -20.29 -19.09
CA LEU A 454 15.69 -20.26 -17.75
C LEU A 454 14.34 -20.99 -17.66
N ARG A 455 13.54 -20.94 -18.72
CA ARG A 455 12.25 -21.64 -18.82
C ARG A 455 12.41 -23.14 -19.11
N LEU A 456 13.33 -23.49 -20.01
CA LEU A 456 13.59 -24.88 -20.39
C LEU A 456 14.25 -25.70 -19.28
N LYS A 457 15.00 -25.05 -18.38
CA LYS A 457 15.72 -25.69 -17.26
C LYS A 457 14.85 -26.66 -16.44
N VAL A 458 13.57 -26.33 -16.23
CA VAL A 458 12.65 -27.18 -15.42
C VAL A 458 12.26 -28.47 -16.13
N PHE A 459 12.31 -28.49 -17.45
CA PHE A 459 12.00 -29.67 -18.26
C PHE A 459 13.24 -30.56 -18.48
N GLY A 460 14.44 -30.01 -18.31
CA GLY A 460 15.71 -30.73 -18.43
C GLY A 460 15.80 -31.47 -19.77
N SER A 461 16.07 -32.78 -19.74
CA SER A 461 16.17 -33.64 -20.93
C SER A 461 14.88 -33.80 -21.74
N LYS A 462 13.72 -33.36 -21.21
CA LYS A 462 12.44 -33.38 -21.95
C LYS A 462 12.29 -32.20 -22.91
N ALA A 463 13.17 -31.20 -22.85
CA ALA A 463 13.13 -30.05 -23.75
C ALA A 463 13.62 -30.43 -25.16
N PRO A 464 12.81 -30.26 -26.22
CA PRO A 464 13.24 -30.55 -27.58
C PRO A 464 14.33 -29.58 -28.03
N ALA A 465 15.47 -30.11 -28.50
CA ALA A 465 16.55 -29.29 -29.06
C ALA A 465 16.08 -28.47 -30.28
N SER A 466 15.16 -29.02 -31.08
CA SER A 466 14.56 -28.33 -32.23
C SER A 466 13.77 -27.08 -31.84
N PHE A 467 13.13 -27.08 -30.66
CA PHE A 467 12.44 -25.89 -30.14
C PHE A 467 13.44 -24.80 -29.78
N SER A 468 14.53 -25.15 -29.08
CA SER A 468 15.55 -24.18 -28.69
C SER A 468 16.26 -23.57 -29.89
N ALA A 469 16.61 -24.38 -30.89
CA ALA A 469 17.24 -23.92 -32.13
C ALA A 469 16.30 -22.98 -32.92
N ARG A 470 15.02 -23.35 -33.07
CA ARG A 470 14.03 -22.50 -33.74
C ARG A 470 13.80 -21.19 -32.99
N SER A 471 13.66 -21.24 -31.67
CA SER A 471 13.46 -20.04 -30.85
C SER A 471 14.63 -19.08 -31.03
N GLN A 472 15.86 -19.59 -30.93
CA GLN A 472 17.05 -18.79 -31.17
C GLN A 472 17.07 -18.15 -32.57
N GLN A 473 16.77 -18.92 -33.63
CA GLN A 473 16.72 -18.39 -34.99
C GLN A 473 15.69 -17.26 -35.12
N VAL A 474 14.47 -17.47 -34.61
CA VAL A 474 13.42 -16.45 -34.58
C VAL A 474 13.88 -15.20 -33.83
N GLY A 475 14.55 -15.36 -32.68
CA GLY A 475 15.11 -14.23 -31.94
C GLY A 475 16.10 -13.40 -32.76
N CYS A 476 16.98 -14.06 -33.52
CA CYS A 476 17.98 -13.40 -34.38
C CYS A 476 17.34 -12.72 -35.59
N ASP A 477 16.43 -13.40 -36.28
CA ASP A 477 15.77 -12.86 -37.46
C ASP A 477 14.97 -11.60 -37.12
N HIS A 478 14.21 -11.61 -36.01
CA HIS A 478 13.50 -10.42 -35.57
C HIS A 478 14.44 -9.33 -35.05
N ALA A 479 15.61 -9.65 -34.47
CA ALA A 479 16.59 -8.64 -34.07
C ALA A 479 17.19 -7.90 -35.30
N ARG A 480 17.41 -8.61 -36.40
CA ARG A 480 17.87 -8.04 -37.69
C ARG A 480 16.76 -7.18 -38.32
N GLN A 481 15.56 -7.73 -38.43
CA GLN A 481 14.39 -7.02 -38.99
C GLN A 481 14.05 -5.75 -38.18
N LEU A 482 14.20 -5.77 -36.86
CA LEU A 482 14.04 -4.58 -36.02
C LEU A 482 14.96 -3.45 -36.48
N MET A 483 16.23 -3.76 -36.74
CA MET A 483 17.20 -2.77 -37.22
C MET A 483 16.92 -2.33 -38.65
N ASP A 484 16.48 -3.25 -39.52
CA ASP A 484 16.10 -2.91 -40.89
C ASP A 484 14.90 -1.94 -40.90
N VAL A 485 13.89 -2.13 -40.05
CA VAL A 485 12.76 -1.21 -39.91
C VAL A 485 13.21 0.20 -39.51
N LEU A 486 14.13 0.32 -38.53
CA LEU A 486 14.63 1.62 -38.08
C LEU A 486 15.55 2.28 -39.13
N ARG A 487 16.35 1.50 -39.84
CA ARG A 487 17.22 1.98 -40.93
C ARG A 487 16.39 2.49 -42.10
N ASP A 488 15.46 1.68 -42.61
CA ASP A 488 14.55 2.03 -43.70
C ASP A 488 13.76 3.30 -43.37
N ALA A 489 13.25 3.43 -42.14
CA ALA A 489 12.57 4.63 -41.69
C ALA A 489 13.49 5.86 -41.72
N SER A 490 14.72 5.74 -41.20
CA SER A 490 15.70 6.82 -41.18
C SER A 490 16.14 7.24 -42.59
N GLU A 491 16.35 6.30 -43.50
CA GLU A 491 16.75 6.56 -44.89
C GLU A 491 15.65 7.26 -45.70
N ASN A 492 14.38 7.00 -45.38
CA ASN A 492 13.24 7.69 -45.95
C ASN A 492 12.91 9.02 -45.25
N GLY A 493 13.79 9.51 -44.36
CA GLY A 493 13.65 10.81 -43.69
C GLY A 493 12.62 10.84 -42.56
N CYS A 494 12.20 9.68 -42.02
CA CYS A 494 11.37 9.61 -40.82
C CYS A 494 12.22 9.84 -39.56
N GLN A 495 11.60 10.43 -38.54
CA GLN A 495 12.28 10.66 -37.26
C GLN A 495 12.28 9.40 -36.41
N VAL A 496 13.47 8.88 -36.10
CA VAL A 496 13.67 7.72 -35.21
C VAL A 496 14.35 8.20 -33.93
N GLU A 497 13.69 9.10 -33.21
CA GLU A 497 14.29 9.82 -32.09
C GLU A 497 13.65 9.49 -30.72
N SER A 498 12.61 8.65 -30.69
CA SER A 498 11.96 8.25 -29.44
C SER A 498 12.93 7.55 -28.48
N SER A 499 12.87 7.92 -27.20
CA SER A 499 13.78 7.40 -26.17
C SER A 499 13.73 5.89 -26.00
N PHE A 500 12.58 5.25 -26.29
CA PHE A 500 12.40 3.80 -26.12
C PHE A 500 13.07 2.99 -27.23
N TYR A 501 13.34 3.58 -28.41
CA TYR A 501 14.10 2.90 -29.46
C TYR A 501 15.50 2.48 -28.98
N ALA A 502 16.12 3.24 -28.07
CA ALA A 502 17.39 2.85 -27.47
C ALA A 502 17.31 1.49 -26.75
N TYR A 503 16.20 1.21 -26.05
CA TYR A 503 15.99 -0.10 -25.43
C TYR A 503 15.82 -1.20 -26.48
N CYS A 504 15.00 -0.94 -27.50
CA CYS A 504 14.77 -1.88 -28.60
C CYS A 504 16.09 -2.29 -29.28
N ILE A 505 16.93 -1.30 -29.61
CA ILE A 505 18.23 -1.48 -30.25
C ILE A 505 19.21 -2.22 -29.32
N ALA A 506 19.24 -1.88 -28.03
CA ALA A 506 20.13 -2.52 -27.06
C ALA A 506 19.80 -4.02 -26.88
N VAL A 507 18.51 -4.38 -26.81
CA VAL A 507 18.07 -5.78 -26.74
C VAL A 507 18.40 -6.53 -28.03
N ALA A 508 18.12 -5.95 -29.20
CA ALA A 508 18.47 -6.54 -30.50
C ALA A 508 19.99 -6.76 -30.64
N GLY A 509 20.79 -5.77 -30.25
CA GLY A 509 22.25 -5.88 -30.22
C GLY A 509 22.76 -6.96 -29.25
N GLY A 510 22.11 -7.12 -28.10
CA GLY A 510 22.41 -8.18 -27.13
C GLY A 510 22.13 -9.58 -27.71
N VAL A 511 20.99 -9.75 -28.38
CA VAL A 511 20.64 -11.01 -29.06
C VAL A 511 21.64 -11.32 -30.18
N ASN A 512 21.96 -10.35 -31.03
CA ASN A 512 22.96 -10.51 -32.11
C ASN A 512 24.37 -10.83 -31.56
N SER A 513 24.76 -10.22 -30.43
CA SER A 513 26.05 -10.52 -29.78
C SER A 513 26.12 -11.96 -29.29
N LEU A 514 25.04 -12.50 -28.72
CA LEU A 514 24.97 -13.91 -28.33
C LEU A 514 24.94 -14.83 -29.57
N ALA A 515 24.19 -14.46 -30.61
CA ALA A 515 24.08 -15.22 -31.87
C ALA A 515 25.43 -15.44 -32.56
N SER A 516 26.30 -14.42 -32.54
CA SER A 516 27.63 -14.45 -33.18
C SER A 516 28.48 -15.67 -32.84
N HIS A 517 28.33 -16.21 -31.64
CA HIS A 517 29.11 -17.35 -31.17
C HIS A 517 28.45 -18.70 -31.44
N PHE A 518 27.13 -18.75 -31.56
CA PHE A 518 26.40 -19.98 -31.89
C PHE A 518 26.56 -20.35 -33.38
N GLU A 519 26.54 -19.35 -34.26
CA GLU A 519 26.75 -19.55 -35.71
C GLU A 519 28.20 -19.96 -36.03
N HIS A 520 29.17 -19.61 -35.17
CA HIS A 520 30.58 -20.02 -35.31
C HIS A 520 30.80 -21.55 -35.17
N GLN A 521 29.81 -22.30 -34.66
CA GLN A 521 29.84 -23.77 -34.53
C GLN A 521 29.19 -24.50 -35.72
N ASN A 522 28.36 -23.83 -36.51
CA ASN A 522 27.63 -24.41 -37.65
C ASN A 522 28.09 -23.70 -38.94
N ALA A 523 29.12 -24.25 -39.60
CA ALA A 523 29.75 -23.66 -40.77
C ALA A 523 28.76 -23.30 -41.90
N GLU A 524 29.09 -22.22 -42.63
CA GLU A 524 28.62 -21.77 -43.96
C GLU A 524 27.74 -20.49 -44.08
N CYS A 525 27.33 -19.79 -43.00
CA CYS A 525 26.60 -18.52 -43.13
C CYS A 525 27.13 -17.36 -42.26
N SER A 526 27.57 -16.28 -42.93
CA SER A 526 27.59 -14.84 -42.55
C SER A 526 28.12 -14.36 -41.18
N GLN A 527 29.39 -14.62 -40.86
CA GLN A 527 30.13 -13.83 -39.84
C GLN A 527 30.17 -12.32 -40.18
N SER A 528 30.04 -11.96 -41.47
CA SER A 528 29.93 -10.60 -41.98
C SER A 528 28.67 -9.87 -41.49
N ASP A 529 27.53 -10.55 -41.50
CA ASP A 529 26.23 -9.89 -41.32
C ASP A 529 25.97 -9.61 -39.84
N ILE A 530 26.38 -10.51 -38.94
CA ILE A 530 26.24 -10.30 -37.49
C ILE A 530 27.09 -9.11 -37.02
N SER A 531 28.33 -9.04 -37.51
CA SER A 531 29.25 -7.93 -37.21
C SER A 531 28.70 -6.62 -37.76
N TYR A 532 28.09 -6.64 -38.95
CA TYR A 532 27.37 -5.50 -39.52
C TYR A 532 26.23 -5.04 -38.59
N TYR A 533 25.29 -5.93 -38.25
CA TYR A 533 24.14 -5.57 -37.41
C TYR A 533 24.53 -5.12 -36.00
N PHE A 534 25.59 -5.68 -35.41
CA PHE A 534 26.11 -5.20 -34.11
C PHE A 534 26.64 -3.76 -34.21
N ASN A 535 27.46 -3.47 -35.23
CA ASN A 535 27.99 -2.13 -35.45
C ASN A 535 26.88 -1.12 -35.77
N GLU A 536 25.86 -1.54 -36.52
CA GLU A 536 24.66 -0.74 -36.77
C GLU A 536 23.90 -0.43 -35.47
N CYS A 537 23.69 -1.41 -34.59
CA CYS A 537 23.07 -1.18 -33.28
C CYS A 537 23.88 -0.16 -32.45
N LEU A 538 25.20 -0.33 -32.37
CA LEU A 538 26.06 0.56 -31.60
C LEU A 538 26.08 1.98 -32.20
N GLY A 539 26.14 2.09 -33.53
CA GLY A 539 26.06 3.35 -34.26
C GLY A 539 24.74 4.07 -34.01
N ALA A 540 23.61 3.35 -34.06
CA ALA A 540 22.29 3.90 -33.78
C ALA A 540 22.15 4.38 -32.33
N LEU A 541 22.64 3.62 -31.35
CA LEU A 541 22.67 4.05 -29.94
C LEU A 541 23.52 5.29 -29.73
N ASN A 542 24.69 5.39 -30.37
CA ASN A 542 25.54 6.58 -30.30
C ASN A 542 24.87 7.82 -30.91
N ARG A 543 24.09 7.66 -32.00
CA ARG A 543 23.28 8.76 -32.54
C ARG A 543 22.24 9.23 -31.52
N LEU A 544 21.53 8.29 -30.88
CA LEU A 544 20.54 8.60 -29.84
C LEU A 544 21.17 9.16 -28.56
N ALA A 545 22.41 8.81 -28.24
CA ALA A 545 23.13 9.30 -27.06
C ALA A 545 23.31 10.83 -27.04
N ASN A 546 23.32 11.46 -28.22
CA ASN A 546 23.36 12.92 -28.34
C ASN A 546 22.09 13.61 -27.81
N LEU A 547 20.97 12.88 -27.78
CA LEU A 547 19.66 13.37 -27.34
C LEU A 547 19.27 12.83 -25.96
N TRP A 548 19.74 11.61 -25.65
CA TRP A 548 19.29 10.81 -24.53
C TRP A 548 20.46 10.21 -23.75
N VAL A 549 20.63 10.66 -22.50
CA VAL A 549 21.70 10.19 -21.61
C VAL A 549 21.64 8.67 -21.41
N HIS A 550 20.45 8.09 -21.22
CA HIS A 550 20.30 6.64 -21.03
C HIS A 550 20.68 5.82 -22.28
N ALA A 551 20.55 6.38 -23.49
CA ALA A 551 20.99 5.71 -24.71
C ALA A 551 22.52 5.58 -24.78
N GLY A 552 23.25 6.61 -24.32
CA GLY A 552 24.71 6.53 -24.16
C GLY A 552 25.12 5.46 -23.15
N ASN A 553 24.39 5.35 -22.04
CA ASN A 553 24.61 4.27 -21.06
C ASN A 553 24.37 2.87 -21.66
N MET A 554 23.34 2.72 -22.50
CA MET A 554 23.04 1.48 -23.21
C MET A 554 24.11 1.12 -24.23
N ALA A 555 24.67 2.10 -24.96
CA ALA A 555 25.78 1.87 -25.90
C ALA A 555 27.01 1.29 -25.19
N VAL A 556 27.38 1.88 -24.05
CA VAL A 556 28.51 1.41 -23.23
C VAL A 556 28.26 -0.01 -22.74
N ARG A 557 27.06 -0.31 -22.22
CA ARG A 557 26.73 -1.66 -21.75
C ARG A 557 26.72 -2.69 -22.86
N LEU A 558 26.13 -2.36 -24.00
CA LEU A 558 26.09 -3.26 -25.15
C LEU A 558 27.50 -3.61 -25.62
N HIS A 559 28.40 -2.63 -25.72
CA HIS A 559 29.79 -2.84 -26.07
C HIS A 559 30.53 -3.72 -25.04
N GLN A 560 30.35 -3.45 -23.74
CA GLN A 560 30.92 -4.29 -22.68
C GLN A 560 30.39 -5.72 -22.73
N PHE A 561 29.09 -5.89 -22.96
CA PHE A 561 28.44 -7.19 -23.05
C PHE A 561 28.93 -7.99 -24.26
N HIS A 562 29.11 -7.36 -25.41
CA HIS A 562 29.67 -7.98 -26.61
C HIS A 562 31.08 -8.54 -26.38
N ASN A 563 31.94 -7.81 -25.66
CA ASN A 563 33.28 -8.31 -25.34
C ASN A 563 33.25 -9.59 -24.47
N MET A 564 32.17 -9.78 -23.71
CA MET A 564 31.97 -10.92 -22.81
C MET A 564 31.06 -12.01 -23.41
N SER A 565 30.44 -11.79 -24.57
CA SER A 565 29.39 -12.69 -25.10
C SER A 565 29.89 -14.11 -25.36
N HIS A 566 31.18 -14.28 -25.68
CA HIS A 566 31.82 -15.58 -25.88
C HIS A 566 31.73 -16.48 -24.63
N GLN A 567 31.75 -15.89 -23.43
CA GLN A 567 31.67 -16.61 -22.16
C GLN A 567 30.25 -17.12 -21.90
N PHE A 568 29.25 -16.38 -22.37
CA PHE A 568 27.84 -16.73 -22.18
C PHE A 568 27.33 -17.72 -23.23
N ALA A 569 27.88 -17.71 -24.44
CA ALA A 569 27.44 -18.58 -25.52
C ALA A 569 27.51 -20.08 -25.15
N SER A 570 28.62 -20.53 -24.54
CA SER A 570 28.75 -21.91 -24.06
C SER A 570 27.80 -22.25 -22.91
N LEU A 571 27.42 -21.26 -22.10
CA LEU A 571 26.51 -21.43 -20.97
C LEU A 571 25.04 -21.49 -21.41
N LEU A 572 24.75 -21.03 -22.61
CA LEU A 572 23.41 -20.97 -23.19
C LEU A 572 23.13 -22.14 -24.15
N ASP A 573 24.06 -23.08 -24.29
CA ASP A 573 23.92 -24.30 -25.09
C ASP A 573 22.72 -25.16 -24.64
N PRO A 574 21.81 -25.55 -25.56
CA PRO A 574 20.69 -26.44 -25.29
C PRO A 574 21.10 -27.81 -24.73
N THR A 575 22.33 -28.27 -24.99
CA THR A 575 22.83 -29.55 -24.46
C THR A 575 23.19 -29.47 -22.97
N ARG A 576 23.39 -28.26 -22.43
CA ARG A 576 23.82 -28.01 -21.03
C ARG A 576 22.73 -27.38 -20.18
N LEU A 577 21.45 -27.62 -20.48
CA LEU A 577 20.30 -27.01 -19.77
C LEU A 577 20.24 -27.32 -18.27
N MET A 578 20.86 -28.43 -17.83
CA MET A 578 20.86 -28.85 -16.42
C MET A 578 21.93 -28.19 -15.55
N GLU A 579 22.91 -27.51 -16.16
CA GLU A 579 23.97 -26.82 -15.41
C GLU A 579 23.45 -25.48 -14.85
N ASP A 580 23.73 -25.23 -13.57
CA ASP A 580 23.38 -23.95 -12.94
C ASP A 580 24.29 -22.83 -13.48
N LEU A 581 23.67 -21.73 -13.90
CA LEU A 581 24.41 -20.49 -14.22
C LEU A 581 24.95 -19.89 -12.92
N ASP A 582 26.20 -19.43 -12.95
CA ASP A 582 26.73 -18.69 -11.83
C ASP A 582 25.92 -17.39 -11.62
N PRO A 583 25.69 -16.97 -10.35
CA PRO A 583 24.85 -15.81 -10.08
C PRO A 583 25.36 -14.51 -10.71
N ALA A 584 26.66 -14.37 -10.95
CA ALA A 584 27.25 -13.16 -11.53
C ALA A 584 26.94 -13.05 -13.02
N SER A 585 27.16 -14.13 -13.79
CA SER A 585 26.77 -14.22 -15.21
C SER A 585 25.27 -14.04 -15.40
N GLN A 586 24.46 -14.60 -14.50
CA GLN A 586 23.01 -14.42 -14.54
C GLN A 586 22.61 -12.95 -14.39
N GLU A 587 23.23 -12.21 -13.48
CA GLU A 587 22.96 -10.77 -13.31
C GLU A 587 23.43 -9.93 -14.50
N ILE A 588 24.54 -10.28 -15.14
CA ILE A 588 25.00 -9.62 -16.38
C ILE A 588 23.97 -9.84 -17.51
N LEU A 589 23.49 -11.07 -17.69
CA LEU A 589 22.46 -11.39 -18.68
C LEU A 589 21.13 -10.66 -18.39
N TRP A 590 20.71 -10.57 -17.12
CA TRP A 590 19.54 -9.77 -16.74
C TRP A 590 19.73 -8.28 -17.00
N SER A 591 20.96 -7.77 -16.83
CA SER A 591 21.26 -6.35 -17.03
C SER A 591 21.11 -5.89 -18.49
N MET A 592 21.13 -6.83 -19.44
CA MET A 592 20.88 -6.58 -20.88
C MET A 592 19.41 -6.66 -21.29
N ILE A 593 18.51 -7.02 -20.37
CA ILE A 593 17.08 -7.21 -20.67
C ILE A 593 16.22 -6.24 -19.86
N ASP A 594 16.62 -5.91 -18.63
CA ASP A 594 15.90 -4.96 -17.77
C ASP A 594 16.12 -3.51 -18.25
N TYR A 595 15.04 -2.82 -18.65
CA TYR A 595 15.11 -1.46 -19.21
C TYR A 595 15.76 -0.45 -18.25
N GLY A 596 15.44 -0.57 -16.95
CA GLY A 596 15.97 0.30 -15.92
C GLY A 596 17.46 0.05 -15.66
N ALA A 597 17.87 -1.23 -15.67
CA ALA A 597 19.28 -1.59 -15.54
C ALA A 597 20.09 -1.16 -16.77
N LEU A 598 19.56 -1.34 -17.98
CA LEU A 598 20.18 -0.95 -19.24
C LEU A 598 20.40 0.56 -19.37
N GLY A 599 19.47 1.38 -18.87
CA GLY A 599 19.53 2.84 -18.94
C GLY A 599 20.29 3.52 -17.78
N ALA A 600 20.58 2.79 -16.69
CA ALA A 600 21.27 3.34 -15.52
C ALA A 600 22.72 3.76 -15.84
N ASP A 601 23.34 4.61 -15.03
CA ASP A 601 24.75 4.96 -15.21
C ASP A 601 25.68 3.72 -15.02
N PRO A 602 26.53 3.35 -16.00
CA PRO A 602 27.43 2.19 -15.88
C PRO A 602 28.55 2.37 -14.84
N GLN A 603 28.94 3.62 -14.55
CA GLN A 603 30.02 3.93 -13.59
C GLN A 603 29.52 3.95 -12.15
N LYS A 604 28.23 4.24 -11.95
CA LYS A 604 27.58 4.00 -10.67
C LYS A 604 27.43 2.49 -10.52
N LYS A 605 27.88 1.94 -9.37
CA LYS A 605 27.64 0.53 -9.03
C LYS A 605 26.19 0.20 -9.38
N PRO A 606 25.92 -0.93 -10.07
CA PRO A 606 24.56 -1.36 -10.34
C PRO A 606 23.76 -1.21 -9.06
N LEU A 607 22.51 -0.75 -9.16
CA LEU A 607 21.54 -0.96 -8.10
C LEU A 607 21.43 -2.47 -7.91
N THR A 608 22.32 -3.03 -7.09
CA THR A 608 22.15 -4.35 -6.51
C THR A 608 20.74 -4.38 -5.95
N PRO A 609 20.02 -5.50 -6.00
CA PRO A 609 18.86 -5.65 -5.13
C PRO A 609 19.37 -5.39 -3.72
N ARG A 610 19.04 -4.21 -3.17
CA ARG A 610 19.53 -3.75 -1.87
C ARG A 610 18.91 -4.67 -0.81
N THR A 611 19.54 -5.80 -0.56
CA THR A 611 19.57 -6.42 0.77
C THR A 611 20.61 -5.64 1.57
N GLY A 612 20.16 -4.55 2.21
CA GLY A 612 21.02 -3.70 3.05
C GLY A 612 20.71 -2.22 2.90
N ILE A 613 19.92 -1.67 3.82
CA ILE A 613 19.84 -0.23 4.03
C ILE A 613 20.95 0.12 5.02
N SER A 614 22.12 0.47 4.50
CA SER A 614 23.05 1.36 5.18
C SER A 614 22.91 2.76 4.57
N ASN A 615 22.66 3.72 5.46
CA ASN A 615 22.64 5.18 5.28
C ASN A 615 21.61 5.72 4.27
N LEU A 616 20.42 6.08 4.78
CA LEU A 616 19.63 7.14 4.17
C LEU A 616 20.27 8.49 4.54
N PRO A 617 20.54 9.39 3.58
CA PRO A 617 20.68 10.80 3.93
C PRO A 617 19.31 11.32 4.43
N SER A 618 19.36 12.19 5.42
CA SER A 618 18.22 12.84 6.06
C SER A 618 17.29 13.55 5.05
N PRO A 619 15.98 13.68 5.33
CA PRO A 619 15.06 14.43 4.50
C PRO A 619 15.23 15.94 4.78
N THR A 620 16.30 16.53 4.26
CA THR A 620 16.53 17.99 4.31
C THR A 620 17.06 18.58 3.01
N SER A 621 17.26 17.82 1.92
CA SER A 621 17.68 18.40 0.64
C SER A 621 16.55 19.02 -0.21
N PHE A 622 15.33 19.08 0.32
CA PHE A 622 14.25 19.86 -0.27
C PHE A 622 14.10 21.20 0.47
N ALA A 623 14.95 22.18 0.14
CA ALA A 623 14.67 23.61 0.01
C ALA A 623 15.87 24.51 0.37
N ILE A 624 16.07 25.53 -0.49
CA ILE A 624 16.76 26.81 -0.30
C ILE A 624 18.29 26.78 -0.40
N GLY A 625 18.78 27.42 -1.47
CA GLY A 625 20.14 27.92 -1.53
C GLY A 625 20.30 29.14 -0.61
N SER A 626 21.44 29.21 0.04
CA SER A 626 21.99 30.44 0.59
C SER A 626 23.51 30.30 0.58
N ASP A 627 24.13 30.95 -0.42
CA ASP A 627 25.51 31.38 -0.40
C ASP A 627 25.63 32.55 0.59
N ILE A 628 26.24 32.38 1.76
CA ILE A 628 26.92 33.45 2.51
C ILE A 628 28.09 32.82 3.28
N LEU A 629 29.29 33.40 3.09
CA LEU A 629 30.62 33.12 3.69
C LEU A 629 31.61 32.25 2.87
N GLY A 630 32.15 32.85 1.80
CA GLY A 630 33.52 33.40 1.81
C GLY A 630 34.74 32.47 2.01
N ASN A 631 35.40 32.16 0.89
CA ASN A 631 36.85 32.20 0.60
C ASN A 631 37.93 31.57 1.51
N ALA A 632 38.78 30.78 0.82
CA ALA A 632 40.26 30.62 0.90
C ALA A 632 40.81 29.31 1.56
N PRO A 633 42.06 28.89 1.27
CA PRO A 633 42.34 27.85 0.26
C PRO A 633 43.23 26.66 0.75
N SER A 634 43.49 25.75 -0.19
CA SER A 634 44.31 24.51 -0.19
C SER A 634 45.64 24.44 0.58
N ARG A 635 45.96 23.21 1.07
CA ARG A 635 47.30 22.55 1.17
C ARG A 635 47.14 21.07 1.65
N PHE A 636 47.61 20.05 0.90
CA PHE A 636 48.83 19.21 1.11
C PHE A 636 48.83 18.46 2.48
N GLU A 637 49.06 17.15 2.69
CA GLU A 637 49.86 16.02 2.15
C GLU A 637 49.13 14.68 2.49
N GLY A 638 49.26 13.53 1.81
CA GLY A 638 50.44 12.65 1.74
C GLY A 638 50.53 11.71 2.97
N GLY A 639 50.34 10.39 2.82
CA GLY A 639 50.59 9.46 3.93
C GLY A 639 50.05 8.04 3.78
N ASN A 640 50.92 7.12 3.35
CA ASN A 640 50.74 5.69 3.18
C ASN A 640 51.20 4.95 4.46
N SER A 641 50.47 3.94 4.94
CA SER A 641 51.07 2.88 5.78
C SER A 641 50.15 1.67 6.01
N ARG A 642 50.68 0.51 5.61
CA ARG A 642 50.31 -0.87 5.97
C ARG A 642 50.68 -1.20 7.42
N GLY A 643 50.04 -2.24 7.97
CA GLY A 643 50.44 -3.01 9.16
C GLY A 643 49.24 -3.81 9.68
N GLU A 644 49.11 -5.08 9.31
CA GLU A 644 49.50 -6.25 10.11
C GLU A 644 48.67 -6.42 11.39
N TRP A 645 47.88 -7.50 11.45
CA TRP A 645 47.93 -8.53 12.51
C TRP A 645 47.15 -9.75 12.02
N ASP A 646 47.89 -10.81 11.73
CA ASP A 646 47.42 -12.17 11.50
C ASP A 646 47.81 -13.03 12.72
N ASN A 647 46.98 -14.04 13.00
CA ASN A 647 47.26 -15.29 13.71
C ASN A 647 47.39 -15.33 15.26
N LEU A 648 46.45 -16.07 15.87
CA LEU A 648 46.77 -17.06 16.90
C LEU A 648 45.78 -18.25 16.89
N SER A 649 46.22 -19.29 16.17
CA SER A 649 46.31 -20.72 16.53
C SER A 649 45.13 -21.55 17.07
N ARG A 650 44.95 -22.69 16.37
CA ARG A 650 44.29 -23.96 16.76
C ARG A 650 45.03 -24.69 17.88
N GLU A 651 44.31 -25.47 18.70
CA GLU A 651 44.34 -26.96 18.79
C GLU A 651 43.66 -27.48 20.08
N GLY A 652 43.05 -28.68 20.01
CA GLY A 652 42.71 -29.48 21.20
C GLY A 652 41.36 -30.21 21.18
N SER A 653 41.36 -31.49 20.77
CA SER A 653 40.26 -32.45 20.83
C SER A 653 40.40 -33.36 22.07
N MET A 654 39.29 -33.70 22.76
CA MET A 654 39.00 -35.04 23.33
C MET A 654 37.64 -35.07 24.06
N ARG A 655 37.07 -36.29 24.13
CA ARG A 655 35.65 -36.68 24.34
C ARG A 655 35.22 -36.72 25.81
N GLY A 656 33.90 -36.59 26.05
CA GLY A 656 33.23 -36.96 27.30
C GLY A 656 31.69 -36.92 27.20
N ALA A 657 31.04 -38.03 27.55
CA ALA A 657 29.64 -38.47 27.36
C ALA A 657 28.45 -37.57 27.82
N CYS A 658 27.30 -37.81 27.14
CA CYS A 658 25.87 -37.51 27.34
C CYS A 658 25.31 -37.37 28.78
N PRO A 659 24.10 -36.76 29.04
CA PRO A 659 22.87 -36.81 28.21
C PRO A 659 22.02 -35.51 28.08
N PRO A 660 21.00 -35.48 27.19
CA PRO A 660 20.11 -34.32 27.00
C PRO A 660 18.93 -34.35 27.99
N VAL A 661 18.67 -33.21 28.64
CA VAL A 661 17.49 -33.01 29.48
C VAL A 661 16.34 -32.48 28.63
N ASN A 662 15.33 -33.34 28.46
CA ASN A 662 14.00 -33.00 27.94
C ASN A 662 13.28 -32.04 28.89
N LEU A 663 12.79 -30.91 28.38
CA LEU A 663 11.71 -30.14 29.01
C LEU A 663 10.81 -29.54 27.92
N LEU A 664 9.99 -30.41 27.33
CA LEU A 664 8.85 -30.05 26.49
C LEU A 664 7.63 -30.87 26.94
N GLY A 665 6.64 -30.17 27.50
CA GLY A 665 5.27 -30.65 27.70
C GLY A 665 4.56 -29.92 28.86
N PRO A 666 3.25 -29.59 28.78
CA PRO A 666 2.26 -30.12 27.83
C PRO A 666 1.45 -29.02 27.13
N PHE A 667 1.73 -28.75 25.85
CA PHE A 667 0.69 -28.34 24.90
C PHE A 667 0.99 -29.07 23.59
N GLY A 668 0.23 -30.13 23.33
CA GLY A 668 0.35 -30.93 22.12
C GLY A 668 -0.02 -30.12 20.86
N PRO A 669 0.43 -30.57 19.67
CA PRO A 669 0.19 -29.87 18.43
C PRO A 669 -1.31 -29.90 18.08
N ILE A 670 -1.90 -28.72 17.97
CA ILE A 670 -3.24 -28.55 17.41
C ILE A 670 -3.14 -28.82 15.90
N LEU A 671 -3.64 -29.98 15.49
CA LEU A 671 -3.91 -30.29 14.08
C LEU A 671 -4.98 -29.32 13.55
N ILE A 672 -4.58 -28.42 12.66
CA ILE A 672 -5.49 -27.62 11.83
C ILE A 672 -5.68 -28.40 10.52
N PRO A 673 -6.91 -28.76 10.10
CA PRO A 673 -7.12 -29.45 8.83
C PRO A 673 -6.81 -28.53 7.65
N SER A 674 -6.03 -29.03 6.69
CA SER A 674 -5.75 -28.39 5.42
C SER A 674 -7.03 -28.29 4.59
N ILE A 675 -7.52 -27.06 4.38
CA ILE A 675 -8.61 -26.75 3.45
C ILE A 675 -8.07 -25.70 2.48
N SER A 676 -8.15 -26.00 1.18
CA SER A 676 -7.65 -25.13 0.11
C SER A 676 -8.34 -23.75 0.14
N PRO A 677 -7.61 -22.65 -0.08
CA PRO A 677 -8.22 -21.33 -0.04
C PRO A 677 -9.07 -21.10 -1.29
N ASN A 678 -10.36 -20.86 -1.08
CA ASN A 678 -11.29 -20.47 -2.14
C ASN A 678 -11.16 -18.95 -2.41
N ARG A 679 -11.16 -18.59 -3.69
CA ARG A 679 -10.67 -17.35 -4.33
C ARG A 679 -11.36 -16.02 -3.91
N ASN A 680 -12.35 -16.06 -3.01
CA ASN A 680 -13.19 -14.90 -2.66
C ASN A 680 -12.85 -14.25 -1.29
N GLN A 681 -11.82 -14.72 -0.60
CA GLN A 681 -11.50 -14.30 0.78
C GLN A 681 -10.53 -13.11 0.88
N SER A 682 -9.87 -12.72 -0.22
CA SER A 682 -8.97 -11.56 -0.31
C SER A 682 -9.69 -10.21 -0.33
N ASN A 683 -10.98 -10.19 -0.68
CA ASN A 683 -11.74 -8.96 -0.90
C ASN A 683 -12.36 -8.40 0.40
N ILE A 684 -12.64 -9.25 1.39
CA ILE A 684 -13.29 -8.81 2.64
C ILE A 684 -12.27 -8.26 3.67
N LEU A 685 -11.01 -8.72 3.62
CA LEU A 685 -9.91 -8.13 4.40
C LEU A 685 -9.41 -6.80 3.79
N LYS A 686 -9.64 -6.57 2.50
CA LYS A 686 -9.38 -5.28 1.83
C LYS A 686 -10.48 -4.24 2.06
N ALA A 687 -11.70 -4.66 2.41
CA ALA A 687 -12.84 -3.77 2.63
C ALA A 687 -12.84 -3.02 3.99
N MET A 688 -11.83 -3.24 4.85
CA MET A 688 -11.68 -2.51 6.13
C MET A 688 -10.54 -1.47 6.12
N ASP A 689 -9.81 -1.30 5.02
CA ASP A 689 -8.78 -0.26 4.88
C ASP A 689 -9.23 0.80 3.87
N GLY A 690 -10.06 1.73 4.35
CA GLY A 690 -10.29 3.00 3.67
C GLY A 690 -9.06 3.91 3.80
N LYS A 691 -8.53 4.35 2.66
CA LYS A 691 -7.51 5.41 2.43
C LYS A 691 -6.40 5.49 3.50
N GLN A 692 -5.23 4.91 3.22
CA GLN A 692 -4.05 5.03 4.08
C GLN A 692 -3.62 6.50 4.19
N LEU A 693 -3.82 7.09 5.38
CA LEU A 693 -3.02 8.24 5.83
C LEU A 693 -1.54 7.83 5.84
N SER A 694 -0.62 8.80 5.67
CA SER A 694 0.81 8.61 5.98
C SER A 694 0.95 7.80 7.30
N PRO A 695 1.83 6.78 7.37
CA PRO A 695 1.93 5.90 8.55
C PRO A 695 2.01 6.67 9.87
N TRP A 696 2.67 7.84 9.87
CA TRP A 696 2.76 8.73 11.02
C TRP A 696 1.45 9.46 11.34
N ASN A 697 0.73 9.96 10.34
CA ASN A 697 -0.56 10.62 10.55
C ASN A 697 -1.64 9.64 11.00
N GLY A 698 -1.58 8.37 10.53
CA GLY A 698 -2.43 7.28 11.03
C GLY A 698 -2.14 6.93 12.49
N ILE A 699 -0.87 6.93 12.90
CA ILE A 699 -0.46 6.69 14.30
C ILE A 699 -0.88 7.85 15.21
N ILE A 700 -0.69 9.10 14.78
CA ILE A 700 -1.05 10.29 15.56
C ILE A 700 -2.57 10.37 15.73
N SER A 701 -3.34 10.25 14.65
CA SER A 701 -4.81 10.26 14.71
C SER A 701 -5.38 9.09 15.52
N GLY A 702 -4.81 7.89 15.35
CA GLY A 702 -5.18 6.71 16.14
C GLY A 702 -4.85 6.85 17.64
N THR A 703 -3.70 7.44 17.96
CA THR A 703 -3.28 7.65 19.37
C THR A 703 -4.11 8.76 20.02
N THR A 704 -4.39 9.86 19.33
CA THR A 704 -5.26 10.93 19.83
C THR A 704 -6.69 10.42 20.06
N ALA A 705 -7.24 9.65 19.12
CA ALA A 705 -8.54 9.02 19.29
C ALA A 705 -8.57 8.03 20.47
N ALA A 706 -7.50 7.24 20.64
CA ALA A 706 -7.37 6.31 21.77
C ALA A 706 -7.27 7.03 23.12
N ILE A 707 -6.54 8.14 23.21
CA ILE A 707 -6.43 8.97 24.42
C ILE A 707 -7.78 9.57 24.79
N LEU A 708 -8.50 10.15 23.82
CA LEU A 708 -9.82 10.74 24.05
C LEU A 708 -10.85 9.68 24.46
N ALA A 709 -10.90 8.54 23.78
CA ALA A 709 -11.78 7.44 24.14
C ALA A 709 -11.47 6.87 25.54
N ASN A 710 -10.17 6.68 25.85
CA ASN A 710 -9.75 6.18 27.16
C ASN A 710 -10.08 7.19 28.28
N THR A 711 -9.98 8.50 28.01
CA THR A 711 -10.36 9.55 28.97
C THR A 711 -11.86 9.53 29.27
N LEU A 712 -12.70 9.39 28.26
CA LEU A 712 -14.16 9.33 28.44
C LEU A 712 -14.61 8.09 29.23
N VAL A 713 -13.95 6.95 29.01
CA VAL A 713 -14.32 5.66 29.61
C VAL A 713 -13.51 5.37 30.90
N TYR A 714 -12.61 6.27 31.29
CA TYR A 714 -11.70 6.10 32.43
C TYR A 714 -12.39 5.80 33.78
N PRO A 715 -13.57 6.37 34.11
CA PRO A 715 -14.29 6.00 35.33
C PRO A 715 -14.54 4.50 35.47
N LEU A 716 -14.80 3.79 34.37
CA LEU A 716 -14.98 2.33 34.39
C LEU A 716 -13.69 1.58 34.73
N ASP A 717 -12.51 2.12 34.41
CA ASP A 717 -11.23 1.53 34.80
C ASP A 717 -10.97 1.65 36.29
N VAL A 718 -11.26 2.80 36.89
CA VAL A 718 -11.10 3.01 38.33
C VAL A 718 -12.05 2.08 39.09
N VAL A 719 -13.33 2.05 38.70
CA VAL A 719 -14.34 1.17 39.29
C VAL A 719 -13.94 -0.30 39.16
N LYS A 720 -13.53 -0.73 37.96
CA LYS A 720 -13.03 -2.09 37.73
C LYS A 720 -11.86 -2.41 38.65
N THR A 721 -10.86 -1.53 38.71
CA THR A 721 -9.58 -1.81 39.38
C THR A 721 -9.75 -1.82 40.90
N ARG A 722 -10.51 -0.89 41.48
CA ARG A 722 -10.85 -0.91 42.92
C ARG A 722 -11.66 -2.14 43.28
N LEU A 723 -12.64 -2.50 42.44
CA LEU A 723 -13.44 -3.70 42.63
C LEU A 723 -12.56 -4.97 42.56
N GLN A 724 -11.58 -5.05 41.67
CA GLN A 724 -10.68 -6.20 41.56
C GLN A 724 -9.68 -6.34 42.71
N VAL A 725 -9.27 -5.23 43.33
CA VAL A 725 -8.24 -5.22 44.39
C VAL A 725 -8.80 -5.46 45.77
N GLN A 726 -10.07 -5.12 45.98
CA GLN A 726 -10.78 -5.36 47.23
C GLN A 726 -11.01 -6.86 47.44
N ILE A 727 -10.59 -7.38 48.60
CA ILE A 727 -10.80 -8.75 49.04
C ILE A 727 -11.73 -8.77 50.26
N GLN A 728 -12.74 -9.61 50.24
CA GLN A 728 -13.66 -9.89 51.34
C GLN A 728 -13.09 -11.00 52.21
N LYS A 729 -13.02 -10.77 53.52
CA LYS A 729 -12.56 -11.77 54.49
C LYS A 729 -13.74 -12.59 55.01
N ARG A 730 -13.55 -13.91 55.14
CA ARG A 730 -14.34 -14.77 56.03
C ARG A 730 -13.59 -14.88 57.35
N GLU A 731 -14.08 -14.24 58.41
CA GLU A 731 -13.60 -14.51 59.76
C GLU A 731 -14.52 -15.51 60.46
N LEU A 732 -13.95 -16.65 60.86
CA LEU A 732 -14.52 -17.51 61.88
C LEU A 732 -14.19 -16.89 63.24
N LYS A 733 -15.14 -16.19 63.87
CA LYS A 733 -15.04 -15.91 65.31
C LYS A 733 -15.26 -17.21 66.08
N GLY A 734 -14.61 -17.36 67.23
CA GLY A 734 -14.64 -18.54 68.10
C GLY A 734 -15.99 -18.93 68.71
N ASP A 735 -17.11 -18.51 68.11
CA ASP A 735 -18.49 -18.84 68.50
C ASP A 735 -19.30 -19.44 67.32
N GLY A 736 -18.63 -19.98 66.30
CA GLY A 736 -19.26 -20.78 65.23
C GLY A 736 -20.18 -20.01 64.26
N ARG A 737 -20.28 -18.68 64.36
CA ARG A 737 -21.03 -17.83 63.42
C ARG A 737 -20.07 -17.16 62.43
N ASP A 738 -20.28 -17.40 61.15
CA ASP A 738 -19.63 -16.68 60.05
C ASP A 738 -20.06 -15.21 60.08
N THR A 739 -19.18 -14.31 60.53
CA THR A 739 -19.36 -12.87 60.29
C THR A 739 -18.57 -12.48 59.05
N ILE A 740 -19.28 -12.09 57.99
CA ILE A 740 -18.68 -11.51 56.78
C ILE A 740 -18.26 -10.08 57.14
N GLU A 741 -16.96 -9.81 57.14
CA GLU A 741 -16.43 -8.45 57.22
C GLU A 741 -17.00 -7.67 56.01
N HIS A 742 -17.73 -6.59 56.27
CA HIS A 742 -18.54 -5.93 55.24
C HIS A 742 -17.63 -5.48 54.09
N ALA A 743 -17.94 -5.94 52.89
CA ALA A 743 -17.26 -5.48 51.70
C ALA A 743 -17.52 -3.98 51.54
N ASP A 744 -16.46 -3.17 51.44
CA ASP A 744 -16.55 -1.74 51.08
C ASP A 744 -17.45 -1.48 49.84
N TYR A 745 -17.62 -2.49 48.98
CA TYR A 745 -18.41 -2.44 47.75
C TYR A 745 -19.00 -3.81 47.39
N TYR A 746 -20.27 -3.85 46.97
CA TYR A 746 -20.94 -5.08 46.52
C TYR A 746 -20.96 -5.21 44.99
N ASN A 747 -21.24 -4.10 44.30
CA ASN A 747 -21.43 -4.03 42.85
C ASN A 747 -20.70 -2.84 42.23
N ALA A 748 -20.59 -2.80 40.90
CA ALA A 748 -19.97 -1.68 40.19
C ALA A 748 -20.70 -0.33 40.42
N LEU A 749 -22.03 -0.35 40.50
CA LEU A 749 -22.83 0.86 40.79
C LEU A 749 -22.59 1.37 42.20
N ASP A 750 -22.58 0.46 43.18
CA ASP A 750 -22.27 0.74 44.58
C ASP A 750 -20.86 1.31 44.74
N THR A 751 -19.88 0.72 44.04
CA THR A 751 -18.50 1.25 43.95
C THR A 751 -18.48 2.67 43.40
N THR A 752 -19.25 2.94 42.34
CA THR A 752 -19.28 4.27 41.70
C THR A 752 -19.87 5.31 42.65
N LEU A 753 -20.99 5.00 43.31
CA LEU A 753 -21.66 5.90 44.26
C LEU A 753 -20.79 6.19 45.49
N HIS A 754 -20.08 5.18 45.99
CA HIS A 754 -19.19 5.35 47.13
C HIS A 754 -17.95 6.18 46.80
N ILE A 755 -17.33 5.98 45.61
CA ILE A 755 -16.25 6.87 45.13
C ILE A 755 -16.76 8.31 45.00
N LEU A 756 -17.94 8.51 44.42
CA LEU A 756 -18.53 9.84 44.28
C LEU A 756 -18.84 10.50 45.63
N ARG A 757 -19.21 9.72 46.65
CA ARG A 757 -19.53 10.21 47.98
C ARG A 757 -18.28 10.56 48.81
N GLU A 758 -17.20 9.79 48.69
CA GLU A 758 -15.97 9.98 49.47
C GLU A 758 -14.91 10.84 48.77
N ASP A 759 -14.62 10.53 47.50
CA ASP A 759 -13.54 11.16 46.72
C ASP A 759 -14.08 12.23 45.74
N GLY A 760 -15.41 12.34 45.61
CA GLY A 760 -16.05 13.18 44.60
C GLY A 760 -15.79 12.69 43.16
N ILE A 761 -16.12 13.55 42.20
CA ILE A 761 -15.93 13.29 40.77
C ILE A 761 -14.44 13.08 40.42
N CYS A 762 -13.53 13.79 41.11
CA CYS A 762 -12.09 13.68 40.87
C CYS A 762 -11.55 12.28 41.21
N GLY A 763 -12.17 11.57 42.16
CA GLY A 763 -11.81 10.19 42.51
C GLY A 763 -11.95 9.20 41.35
N LEU A 764 -12.98 9.38 40.52
CA LEU A 764 -13.22 8.56 39.32
C LEU A 764 -12.16 8.76 38.23
N TYR A 765 -11.32 9.80 38.36
CA TYR A 765 -10.21 10.11 37.45
C TYR A 765 -8.83 9.97 38.08
N SER A 766 -8.73 9.31 39.24
CA SER A 766 -7.43 9.04 39.89
C SER A 766 -6.53 8.18 38.98
N GLY A 767 -5.33 8.69 38.67
CA GLY A 767 -4.37 8.04 37.78
C GLY A 767 -4.57 8.29 36.28
N LEU A 768 -5.47 9.20 35.88
CA LEU A 768 -5.72 9.49 34.46
C LEU A 768 -4.43 9.90 33.73
N ASN A 769 -3.64 10.80 34.31
CA ASN A 769 -2.40 11.29 33.69
C ASN A 769 -1.39 10.16 33.41
N SER A 770 -1.27 9.19 34.31
CA SER A 770 -0.41 8.03 34.10
C SER A 770 -0.98 7.03 33.10
N SER A 771 -2.30 6.91 33.04
CA SER A 771 -2.98 6.11 32.03
C SER A 771 -2.81 6.68 30.62
N ILE A 772 -3.00 7.99 30.43
CA ILE A 772 -2.80 8.68 29.13
C ILE A 772 -1.36 8.52 28.66
N PHE A 773 -0.39 8.78 29.55
CA PHE A 773 1.02 8.60 29.24
C PHE A 773 1.35 7.14 28.90
N GLY A 774 0.73 6.19 29.60
CA GLY A 774 0.83 4.75 29.32
C GLY A 774 0.25 4.37 27.96
N THR A 775 -0.91 4.90 27.58
CA THR A 775 -1.54 4.67 26.27
C THR A 775 -0.68 5.21 25.13
N ALA A 776 -0.17 6.44 25.25
CA ALA A 776 0.73 7.02 24.26
C ALA A 776 2.02 6.21 24.11
N SER A 777 2.64 5.84 25.23
CA SER A 777 3.86 5.04 25.26
C SER A 777 3.66 3.64 24.68
N MET A 778 2.52 2.99 24.98
CA MET A 778 2.17 1.67 24.47
C MET A 778 1.99 1.68 22.95
N ASN A 779 1.26 2.65 22.41
CA ASN A 779 1.07 2.74 20.96
C ASN A 779 2.42 2.97 20.25
N PHE A 780 3.23 3.90 20.74
CA PHE A 780 4.55 4.17 20.15
C PHE A 780 5.46 2.92 20.20
N ALA A 781 5.60 2.30 21.38
CA ALA A 781 6.45 1.14 21.56
C ALA A 781 5.98 -0.06 20.71
N TYR A 782 4.66 -0.28 20.60
CA TYR A 782 4.10 -1.34 19.77
C TYR A 782 4.48 -1.19 18.30
N PHE A 783 4.34 0.01 17.72
CA PHE A 783 4.70 0.25 16.32
C PHE A 783 6.20 0.12 16.09
N TYR A 784 7.03 0.70 16.96
CA TYR A 784 8.49 0.59 16.88
C TYR A 784 8.96 -0.86 16.92
N TRP A 785 8.53 -1.62 17.94
CA TRP A 785 8.96 -3.02 18.10
C TRP A 785 8.38 -3.95 17.04
N SER A 786 7.17 -3.67 16.52
CA SER A 786 6.63 -4.44 15.39
C SER A 786 7.41 -4.19 14.10
N ALA A 787 7.92 -2.96 13.87
CA ALA A 787 8.78 -2.66 12.74
C ALA A 787 10.14 -3.36 12.86
N VAL A 788 10.74 -3.35 14.04
CA VAL A 788 12.00 -4.07 14.33
C VAL A 788 11.82 -5.58 14.20
N ALA A 789 10.73 -6.15 14.72
CA ALA A 789 10.46 -7.59 14.59
C ALA A 789 10.32 -8.02 13.13
N ARG A 790 9.69 -7.17 12.28
CA ARG A 790 9.59 -7.40 10.84
C ARG A 790 10.96 -7.38 10.15
N SER A 791 11.82 -6.40 10.47
CA SER A 791 13.16 -6.31 9.86
C SER A 791 14.05 -7.49 10.27
N LEU A 792 13.95 -7.95 11.52
CA LEU A 792 14.69 -9.13 12.01
C LEU A 792 14.22 -10.42 11.35
N LEU A 793 12.90 -10.62 11.20
CA LEU A 793 12.35 -11.81 10.51
C LEU A 793 12.80 -11.88 9.04
N GLN A 794 12.91 -10.72 8.38
CA GLN A 794 13.41 -10.63 7.01
C GLN A 794 14.93 -10.87 6.89
N SER A 795 15.68 -10.68 7.98
CA SER A 795 17.15 -10.83 7.99
C SER A 795 17.63 -12.27 8.23
N ILE A 796 16.75 -13.20 8.62
CA ILE A 796 17.09 -14.60 8.93
C ILE A 796 16.47 -15.55 7.89
N PRO A 797 17.26 -16.09 6.93
CA PRO A 797 16.75 -16.88 5.79
C PRO A 797 15.94 -18.12 6.20
N ARG A 798 16.35 -18.85 7.25
CA ARG A 798 15.67 -20.06 7.74
C ARG A 798 14.27 -19.79 8.32
N LEU A 799 14.08 -18.64 8.95
CA LEU A 799 12.78 -18.24 9.52
C LEU A 799 11.86 -17.66 8.44
N HIS A 800 12.43 -17.07 7.39
CA HIS A 800 11.70 -16.59 6.22
C HIS A 800 11.00 -17.74 5.47
N GLU A 801 11.70 -18.87 5.22
CA GLU A 801 11.11 -20.04 4.53
C GLU A 801 9.96 -20.71 5.30
N LEU A 802 10.10 -20.91 6.61
CA LEU A 802 9.03 -21.43 7.48
C LEU A 802 7.84 -20.46 7.60
N SER A 803 8.09 -19.16 7.43
CA SER A 803 7.10 -18.09 7.57
C SER A 803 6.25 -17.86 6.31
N GLU A 804 6.75 -18.17 5.11
CA GLU A 804 6.01 -18.01 3.85
C GLU A 804 4.93 -19.08 3.64
N ALA A 805 5.01 -20.21 4.35
CA ALA A 805 3.99 -21.26 4.31
C ALA A 805 2.64 -20.80 4.90
N ASN A 806 2.62 -19.87 5.88
CA ASN A 806 1.42 -19.49 6.61
C ASN A 806 1.37 -17.98 6.93
N LYS A 807 0.99 -17.16 5.94
CA LYS A 807 0.90 -15.68 6.02
C LYS A 807 0.10 -15.15 7.22
N ILE A 808 -0.96 -15.85 7.64
CA ILE A 808 -1.80 -15.46 8.80
C ILE A 808 -1.04 -15.64 10.12
N VAL A 809 -0.27 -16.73 10.25
CA VAL A 809 0.53 -17.03 11.45
C VAL A 809 1.69 -16.04 11.57
N LYS A 810 2.29 -15.63 10.46
CA LYS A 810 3.33 -14.59 10.38
C LYS A 810 2.85 -13.26 10.95
N GLU A 811 1.73 -12.73 10.44
CA GLU A 811 1.21 -11.42 10.88
C GLU A 811 0.75 -11.44 12.36
N LEU A 812 0.10 -12.52 12.79
CA LEU A 812 -0.29 -12.67 14.20
C LEU A 812 0.94 -12.85 15.11
N GLY A 813 1.95 -13.60 14.68
CA GLY A 813 3.19 -13.81 15.44
C GLY A 813 4.00 -12.54 15.62
N LEU A 814 4.12 -11.73 14.56
CA LEU A 814 4.76 -10.40 14.62
C LEU A 814 4.02 -9.47 15.58
N GLY A 815 2.68 -9.51 15.59
CA GLY A 815 1.86 -8.75 16.54
C GLY A 815 2.09 -9.17 18.00
N VAL A 816 2.29 -10.46 18.27
CA VAL A 816 2.61 -10.96 19.62
C VAL A 816 4.01 -10.54 20.06
N VAL A 817 5.01 -10.64 19.17
CA VAL A 817 6.39 -10.22 19.49
C VAL A 817 6.44 -8.70 19.73
N GLY A 818 5.81 -7.90 18.87
CA GLY A 818 5.72 -6.45 19.05
C GLY A 818 5.00 -6.06 20.35
N GLY A 819 3.89 -6.73 20.68
CA GLY A 819 3.16 -6.52 21.93
C GLY A 819 3.96 -6.91 23.18
N ALA A 820 4.69 -8.02 23.14
CA ALA A 820 5.54 -8.47 24.24
C ALA A 820 6.69 -7.49 24.52
N MET A 821 7.34 -7.00 23.47
CA MET A 821 8.43 -6.02 23.58
C MET A 821 7.91 -4.65 24.05
N ALA A 822 6.74 -4.21 23.55
CA ALA A 822 6.10 -2.99 24.04
C ALA A 822 5.75 -3.08 25.53
N GLN A 823 5.33 -4.26 26.01
CA GLN A 823 5.05 -4.49 27.42
C GLN A 823 6.29 -4.38 28.31
N LEU A 824 7.48 -4.76 27.83
CA LEU A 824 8.73 -4.59 28.59
C LEU A 824 8.99 -3.10 28.90
N CYS A 825 8.71 -2.22 27.94
CA CYS A 825 8.90 -0.77 28.08
C CYS A 825 7.80 -0.10 28.90
N THR A 826 6.56 -0.59 28.82
CA THR A 826 5.37 0.12 29.33
C THR A 826 4.83 -0.44 30.66
N ASN A 827 5.32 -1.61 31.10
CA ASN A 827 4.91 -2.19 32.38
C ASN A 827 5.13 -1.26 33.59
N PRO A 828 6.25 -0.51 33.69
CA PRO A 828 6.45 0.45 34.79
C PRO A 828 5.31 1.47 34.91
N ILE A 829 4.87 2.02 33.79
CA ILE A 829 3.77 3.00 33.74
C ILE A 829 2.46 2.35 34.17
N ALA A 830 2.20 1.10 33.73
CA ALA A 830 1.01 0.36 34.14
C ALA A 830 0.97 0.11 35.66
N VAL A 831 2.10 -0.24 36.28
CA VAL A 831 2.18 -0.41 37.75
C VAL A 831 1.88 0.90 38.47
N ILE A 832 2.47 2.02 38.03
CA ILE A 832 2.23 3.33 38.63
C ILE A 832 0.75 3.73 38.52
N SER A 833 0.15 3.52 37.35
CA SER A 833 -1.27 3.83 37.10
C SER A 833 -2.20 3.00 37.98
N THR A 834 -1.98 1.68 38.08
CA THR A 834 -2.78 0.82 38.96
C THR A 834 -2.64 1.21 40.43
N ARG A 835 -1.45 1.58 40.90
CA ARG A 835 -1.28 2.07 42.28
C ARG A 835 -2.04 3.36 42.54
N GLN A 836 -2.03 4.31 41.61
CA GLN A 836 -2.80 5.55 41.71
C GLN A 836 -4.32 5.29 41.71
N GLN A 837 -4.80 4.34 40.90
CA GLN A 837 -6.22 3.97 40.83
C GLN A 837 -6.76 3.33 42.13
N THR A 838 -5.88 2.65 42.89
CA THR A 838 -6.26 1.91 44.12
C THR A 838 -6.01 2.68 45.42
N ARG A 839 -5.56 3.93 45.37
CA ARG A 839 -5.38 4.75 46.59
C ARG A 839 -6.71 5.06 47.26
N LYS A 840 -6.72 5.10 48.60
CA LYS A 840 -7.87 5.47 49.45
C LYS A 840 -7.96 7.00 49.63
N ALA A 841 -9.17 7.50 49.90
CA ALA A 841 -9.45 8.92 50.18
C ALA A 841 -8.62 9.43 51.38
N GLY A 842 -7.74 10.41 51.16
CA GLY A 842 -6.90 11.02 52.21
C GLY A 842 -5.40 11.08 51.93
N GLU A 843 -4.89 10.19 51.07
CA GLU A 843 -3.51 10.27 50.55
C GLU A 843 -3.48 11.22 49.33
N LYS A 844 -3.50 12.55 49.56
CA LYS A 844 -3.65 13.57 48.48
C LYS A 844 -2.57 13.50 47.39
N GLY A 845 -3.01 13.41 46.12
CA GLY A 845 -2.46 14.16 44.98
C GLY A 845 -1.01 13.91 44.55
N ILE A 846 -0.52 12.67 44.67
CA ILE A 846 0.88 12.35 44.40
C ILE A 846 1.15 12.24 42.89
N SER A 847 2.04 13.09 42.38
CA SER A 847 2.57 13.04 41.01
C SER A 847 3.04 11.62 40.63
N MET A 848 3.01 11.30 39.33
CA MET A 848 3.50 10.01 38.82
C MET A 848 4.91 9.70 39.34
N TRP A 849 5.78 10.71 39.36
CA TRP A 849 7.17 10.60 39.82
C TRP A 849 7.28 10.18 41.28
N THR A 850 6.47 10.79 42.14
CA THR A 850 6.45 10.49 43.56
C THR A 850 5.88 9.09 43.85
N THR A 851 4.90 8.62 43.07
CA THR A 851 4.45 7.22 43.16
C THR A 851 5.52 6.25 42.67
N MET A 852 6.30 6.61 41.64
CA MET A 852 7.45 5.82 41.18
C MET A 852 8.51 5.69 42.28
N MET A 853 8.88 6.80 42.91
CA MET A 853 9.86 6.79 44.00
C MET A 853 9.38 5.99 45.22
N GLU A 854 8.09 6.06 45.56
CA GLU A 854 7.51 5.21 46.61
C GLU A 854 7.62 3.70 46.29
N ILE A 855 7.55 3.32 45.01
CA ILE A 855 7.76 1.93 44.60
C ILE A 855 9.23 1.54 44.77
N VAL A 856 10.14 2.40 44.31
CA VAL A 856 11.58 2.16 44.31
C VAL A 856 12.17 2.15 45.72
N GLN A 857 11.59 2.90 46.65
CA GLN A 857 12.04 2.96 48.06
C GLN A 857 11.61 1.74 48.89
N ARG A 858 10.77 0.84 48.36
CA ARG A 858 10.42 -0.42 49.04
C ARG A 858 11.48 -1.49 48.81
N GLU A 859 11.37 -2.61 49.54
CA GLU A 859 12.30 -3.75 49.48
C GLU A 859 12.53 -4.32 48.06
N ASP A 860 11.59 -4.15 47.13
CA ASP A 860 11.71 -4.61 45.75
C ASP A 860 12.57 -3.71 44.84
N GLY A 861 12.93 -2.51 45.30
CA GLY A 861 13.70 -1.55 44.53
C GLY A 861 13.07 -1.23 43.16
N TRP A 862 13.93 -1.06 42.16
CA TRP A 862 13.54 -0.83 40.76
C TRP A 862 12.75 -2.00 40.14
N THR A 863 12.95 -3.23 40.63
CA THR A 863 12.25 -4.41 40.10
C THR A 863 10.75 -4.41 40.42
N GLY A 864 10.34 -3.64 41.44
CA GLY A 864 8.94 -3.42 41.79
C GLY A 864 8.10 -2.82 40.64
N LEU A 865 8.71 -2.07 39.73
CA LEU A 865 8.05 -1.49 38.54
C LEU A 865 7.69 -2.52 37.46
N TRP A 866 8.32 -3.70 37.47
CA TRP A 866 8.02 -4.80 36.52
C TRP A 866 7.05 -5.84 37.08
N ARG A 867 6.37 -5.55 38.18
CA ARG A 867 5.34 -6.44 38.71
C ARG A 867 4.20 -6.65 37.74
N GLY A 868 3.77 -7.90 37.66
CA GLY A 868 2.76 -8.34 36.69
C GLY A 868 3.29 -8.56 35.26
N LEU A 869 4.58 -8.32 34.96
CA LEU A 869 5.13 -8.48 33.61
C LEU A 869 4.85 -9.89 33.04
N LYS A 870 5.12 -10.96 33.81
CA LYS A 870 4.85 -12.35 33.39
C LYS A 870 3.41 -12.55 32.94
N VAL A 871 2.46 -11.96 33.67
CA VAL A 871 1.03 -12.04 33.34
C VAL A 871 0.71 -11.21 32.11
N ASN A 872 1.27 -10.00 32.00
CA ASN A 872 1.06 -9.15 30.83
C ASN A 872 1.59 -9.78 29.54
N LEU A 873 2.74 -10.47 29.58
CA LEU A 873 3.27 -11.21 28.43
C LEU A 873 2.33 -12.32 27.95
N ILE A 874 1.70 -13.05 28.88
CA ILE A 874 0.68 -14.06 28.54
C ILE A 874 -0.56 -13.38 27.94
N LEU A 875 -0.97 -12.23 28.48
CA LEU A 875 -2.13 -11.48 28.01
C LEU A 875 -1.97 -10.87 26.62
N VAL A 876 -0.74 -10.77 26.08
CA VAL A 876 -0.50 -10.36 24.68
C VAL A 876 -1.14 -11.33 23.68
N VAL A 877 -1.47 -12.56 24.09
CA VAL A 877 -2.16 -13.55 23.24
C VAL A 877 -3.66 -13.25 23.07
N ASN A 878 -4.25 -12.32 23.85
CA ASN A 878 -5.68 -12.01 23.80
C ASN A 878 -6.22 -11.64 22.40
N PRO A 879 -5.53 -10.84 21.56
CA PRO A 879 -5.94 -10.60 20.17
C PRO A 879 -5.94 -11.87 19.31
N MET A 880 -5.00 -12.80 19.52
CA MET A 880 -5.01 -14.09 18.81
C MET A 880 -6.22 -14.94 19.20
N ILE A 881 -6.57 -14.99 20.49
CA ILE A 881 -7.78 -15.71 20.96
C ILE A 881 -9.03 -15.08 20.34
N THR A 882 -9.11 -13.75 20.36
CA THR A 882 -10.23 -13.00 19.74
C THR A 882 -10.37 -13.36 18.27
N TYR A 883 -9.26 -13.37 17.52
CA TYR A 883 -9.27 -13.72 16.10
C TYR A 883 -9.62 -15.19 15.84
N GLY A 884 -9.09 -16.13 16.63
CA GLY A 884 -9.41 -17.55 16.51
C GLY A 884 -10.89 -17.86 16.80
N VAL A 885 -11.46 -17.21 17.82
CA VAL A 885 -12.90 -17.28 18.12
C VAL A 885 -13.71 -16.67 16.98
N TYR A 886 -13.30 -15.50 16.47
CA TYR A 886 -13.94 -14.85 15.34
C TYR A 886 -13.97 -15.73 14.10
N GLN A 887 -12.83 -16.35 13.73
CA GLN A 887 -12.78 -17.27 12.60
C GLN A 887 -13.68 -18.49 12.80
N SER A 888 -13.66 -19.08 14.00
CA SER A 888 -14.48 -20.25 14.34
C SER A 888 -15.98 -19.95 14.24
N LEU A 889 -16.41 -18.80 14.76
CA LEU A 889 -17.81 -18.36 14.70
C LEU A 889 -18.19 -17.94 13.28
N ARG A 890 -17.31 -17.24 12.56
CA ARG A 890 -17.54 -16.85 11.16
C ARG A 890 -17.74 -18.06 10.26
N GLY A 891 -16.90 -19.09 10.39
CA GLY A 891 -16.98 -20.31 9.59
C GLY A 891 -18.32 -21.04 9.77
N ARG A 892 -18.86 -21.05 10.99
CA ARG A 892 -20.19 -21.61 11.29
C ARG A 892 -21.33 -20.75 10.73
N LEU A 893 -21.22 -19.42 10.79
CA LEU A 893 -22.27 -18.50 10.34
C LEU A 893 -22.36 -18.41 8.80
N VAL A 894 -21.23 -18.39 8.09
CA VAL A 894 -21.18 -18.43 6.62
C VAL A 894 -21.77 -19.74 6.08
N SER A 895 -21.65 -20.84 6.83
CA SER A 895 -22.29 -22.11 6.48
C SER A 895 -23.82 -22.09 6.60
N LEU A 896 -24.39 -21.10 7.28
CA LEU A 896 -25.83 -20.99 7.55
C LEU A 896 -26.51 -19.85 6.77
N LYS A 897 -25.77 -18.84 6.30
CA LYS A 897 -26.32 -17.64 5.63
C LYS A 897 -25.43 -17.23 4.45
N LYS A 898 -26.04 -16.97 3.27
CA LYS A 898 -25.34 -16.45 2.08
C LYS A 898 -25.02 -14.97 2.26
N GLY A 899 -23.86 -14.68 2.86
CA GLY A 899 -23.33 -13.32 3.08
C GLY A 899 -23.55 -12.82 4.51
N LEU A 900 -22.58 -12.03 5.02
CA LEU A 900 -22.67 -11.38 6.33
C LEU A 900 -23.05 -9.90 6.14
N SER A 901 -24.08 -9.46 6.85
CA SER A 901 -24.39 -8.03 6.99
C SER A 901 -23.31 -7.34 7.84
N SER A 902 -23.18 -6.02 7.72
CA SER A 902 -22.29 -5.20 8.57
C SER A 902 -22.61 -5.37 10.06
N LEU A 903 -23.90 -5.55 10.40
CA LEU A 903 -24.34 -5.82 11.77
C LEU A 903 -23.94 -7.24 12.24
N ASP A 904 -24.00 -8.24 11.35
CA ASP A 904 -23.54 -9.60 11.64
C ASP A 904 -22.02 -9.61 11.91
N ALA A 905 -21.24 -8.87 11.12
CA ALA A 905 -19.79 -8.74 11.30
C ALA A 905 -19.43 -8.02 12.62
N PHE A 906 -20.18 -6.97 12.98
CA PHE A 906 -20.03 -6.25 14.24
C PHE A 906 -20.32 -7.15 15.46
N LEU A 907 -21.48 -7.81 15.47
CA LEU A 907 -21.86 -8.71 16.57
C LEU A 907 -20.88 -9.87 16.72
N LEU A 908 -20.44 -10.43 15.60
CA LEU A 908 -19.44 -11.49 15.57
C LEU A 908 -18.10 -11.05 16.17
N GLY A 909 -17.65 -9.84 15.84
CA GLY A 909 -16.46 -9.22 16.43
C GLY A 909 -16.62 -9.00 17.94
N ALA A 910 -17.76 -8.45 18.36
CA ALA A 910 -18.06 -8.16 19.77
C ALA A 910 -18.12 -9.44 20.62
N ILE A 911 -18.86 -10.47 20.18
CA ILE A 911 -18.97 -11.76 20.87
C ILE A 911 -17.60 -12.43 20.99
N SER A 912 -16.80 -12.38 19.92
CA SER A 912 -15.45 -12.96 19.92
C SER A 912 -14.55 -12.28 20.95
N LYS A 913 -14.65 -10.95 21.08
CA LYS A 913 -13.89 -10.18 22.07
C LYS A 913 -14.34 -10.46 23.50
N VAL A 914 -15.64 -10.62 23.73
CA VAL A 914 -16.20 -10.99 25.04
C VAL A 914 -15.73 -12.37 25.47
N LEU A 915 -15.82 -13.38 24.59
CA LEU A 915 -15.37 -14.74 24.88
C LEU A 915 -13.86 -14.81 25.19
N ALA A 916 -13.03 -14.09 24.41
CA ALA A 916 -11.60 -13.99 24.70
C ALA A 916 -11.32 -13.29 26.03
N THR A 917 -12.10 -12.26 26.37
CA THR A 917 -11.98 -11.53 27.63
C THR A 917 -12.38 -12.42 28.82
N ILE A 918 -13.46 -13.18 28.73
CA ILE A 918 -13.88 -14.14 29.77
C ILE A 918 -12.75 -15.16 30.00
N ALA A 919 -12.19 -15.74 28.94
CA ALA A 919 -11.12 -16.72 29.05
C ALA A 919 -9.84 -16.15 29.70
N THR A 920 -9.54 -14.88 29.46
CA THR A 920 -8.33 -14.21 29.99
C THR A 920 -8.55 -13.48 31.30
N HIS A 921 -9.80 -13.33 31.76
CA HIS A 921 -10.17 -12.50 32.91
C HIS A 921 -9.51 -12.91 34.23
N PRO A 922 -9.34 -14.20 34.58
CA PRO A 922 -8.62 -14.59 35.80
C PRO A 922 -7.18 -14.04 35.84
N LEU A 923 -6.49 -14.04 34.69
CA LEU A 923 -5.14 -13.46 34.58
C LEU A 923 -5.18 -11.93 34.69
N ILE A 924 -6.26 -11.28 34.24
CA ILE A 924 -6.43 -9.83 34.38
C ILE A 924 -6.61 -9.44 35.85
N VAL A 925 -7.36 -10.23 36.63
CA VAL A 925 -7.45 -10.05 38.09
C VAL A 925 -6.09 -10.30 38.75
N ALA A 926 -5.41 -11.38 38.41
CA ALA A 926 -4.08 -11.65 38.98
C ALA A 926 -3.07 -10.54 38.66
N LYS A 927 -3.15 -9.95 37.46
CA LYS A 927 -2.37 -8.77 37.07
C LYS A 927 -2.67 -7.59 38.00
N THR A 928 -3.93 -7.19 38.16
CA THR A 928 -4.27 -6.00 38.94
C THR A 928 -3.88 -6.16 40.41
N MET A 929 -4.05 -7.35 40.97
CA MET A 929 -3.58 -7.71 42.32
C MET A 929 -2.06 -7.62 42.50
N LEU A 930 -1.28 -8.00 41.49
CA LEU A 930 0.19 -7.93 41.53
C LEU A 930 0.70 -6.49 41.39
N GLN A 931 -0.06 -5.63 40.72
CA GLN A 931 0.32 -4.24 40.44
C GLN A 931 -0.15 -3.25 41.52
N SER A 932 -1.22 -3.59 42.25
CA SER A 932 -1.74 -2.79 43.36
C SER A 932 -0.86 -2.85 44.62
N LYS A 933 -1.21 -2.04 45.61
CA LYS A 933 -0.67 -2.19 46.98
C LYS A 933 -1.11 -3.57 47.52
N PRO A 934 -0.24 -4.30 48.26
CA PRO A 934 -0.65 -5.53 48.91
C PRO A 934 -1.82 -5.26 49.85
N PRO A 935 -2.82 -6.16 49.93
CA PRO A 935 -3.96 -5.97 50.80
C PRO A 935 -3.51 -5.93 52.27
N ASP A 936 -4.23 -5.14 53.09
CA ASP A 936 -3.87 -4.85 54.49
C ASP A 936 -3.70 -6.14 55.32
N CYS A 937 -4.47 -7.19 55.00
CA CYS A 937 -4.43 -8.52 55.61
C CYS A 937 -3.11 -9.32 55.38
N ARG A 938 -2.24 -8.90 54.45
CA ARG A 938 -0.91 -9.49 54.26
C ARG A 938 0.21 -8.70 54.96
N ASN A 939 -0.13 -7.75 55.84
CA ASN A 939 0.84 -6.90 56.56
C ASN A 939 1.88 -6.27 55.62
N GLY A 940 1.41 -5.77 54.47
CA GLY A 940 2.27 -5.15 53.45
C GLY A 940 3.11 -6.12 52.61
N LYS A 941 3.03 -7.44 52.83
CA LYS A 941 3.79 -8.44 52.05
C LYS A 941 3.17 -8.68 50.66
N PRO A 942 3.90 -8.40 49.58
CA PRO A 942 3.40 -8.59 48.23
C PRO A 942 3.30 -10.06 47.81
N PHE A 943 2.54 -10.31 46.74
CA PHE A 943 2.47 -11.62 46.10
C PHE A 943 3.74 -11.90 45.29
N LYS A 944 4.30 -13.10 45.41
CA LYS A 944 5.51 -13.54 44.67
C LYS A 944 5.21 -13.86 43.20
N GLY A 945 3.95 -14.19 42.90
CA GLY A 945 3.54 -14.55 41.55
C GLY A 945 2.02 -14.59 41.38
N PHE A 946 1.59 -14.76 40.12
CA PHE A 946 0.17 -14.77 39.77
C PHE A 946 -0.55 -16.02 40.26
N THR A 947 0.15 -17.15 40.38
CA THR A 947 -0.40 -18.40 40.95
C THR A 947 -0.74 -18.22 42.43
N GLU A 948 0.11 -17.55 43.20
CA GLU A 948 -0.15 -17.21 44.59
C GLU A 948 -1.34 -16.25 44.72
N ALA A 949 -1.40 -15.23 43.87
CA ALA A 949 -2.53 -14.28 43.85
C ALA A 949 -3.86 -14.99 43.51
N LEU A 950 -3.87 -15.86 42.49
CA LEU A 950 -5.06 -16.64 42.11
C LEU A 950 -5.49 -17.61 43.20
N ALA A 951 -4.54 -18.38 43.75
CA ALA A 951 -4.81 -19.31 44.85
C ALA A 951 -5.37 -18.57 46.07
N TYR A 952 -4.81 -17.40 46.39
CA TYR A 952 -5.29 -16.57 47.49
C TYR A 952 -6.73 -16.08 47.28
N VAL A 953 -7.12 -15.66 46.07
CA VAL A 953 -8.51 -15.27 45.77
C VAL A 953 -9.45 -16.47 45.88
N ILE A 954 -9.07 -17.63 45.33
CA ILE A 954 -9.89 -18.84 45.36
C ILE A 954 -10.10 -19.33 46.80
N SER A 955 -9.04 -19.34 47.62
CA SER A 955 -9.12 -19.83 49.01
C SER A 955 -9.91 -18.91 49.94
N ASN A 956 -9.90 -17.59 49.71
CA ASN A 956 -10.57 -16.64 50.60
C ASN A 956 -11.98 -16.27 50.15
N GLU A 957 -12.23 -16.11 48.85
CA GLU A 957 -13.52 -15.65 48.33
C GLU A 957 -14.25 -16.68 47.43
N GLY A 958 -13.57 -17.74 46.99
CA GLY A 958 -14.11 -18.78 46.12
C GLY A 958 -13.84 -18.57 44.61
N PHE A 959 -14.15 -19.57 43.79
CA PHE A 959 -13.78 -19.61 42.37
C PHE A 959 -14.43 -18.49 41.52
N PHE A 960 -15.71 -18.19 41.74
CA PHE A 960 -16.44 -17.20 40.94
C PHE A 960 -15.91 -15.78 41.09
N ARG A 961 -15.18 -15.50 42.18
CA ARG A 961 -14.59 -14.20 42.46
C ARG A 961 -13.42 -13.85 41.54
N LEU A 962 -12.87 -14.83 40.83
CA LEU A 962 -11.95 -14.59 39.72
C LEU A 962 -12.57 -13.77 38.59
N TYR A 963 -13.91 -13.64 38.53
CA TYR A 963 -14.64 -12.84 37.53
C TYR A 963 -15.12 -11.47 38.03
N LYS A 964 -14.64 -11.04 39.19
CA LYS A 964 -14.92 -9.70 39.73
C LYS A 964 -14.43 -8.61 38.77
N GLY A 965 -15.26 -7.60 38.54
CA GLY A 965 -14.99 -6.52 37.57
C GLY A 965 -15.17 -6.88 36.09
N LEU A 966 -15.70 -8.07 35.75
CA LEU A 966 -15.95 -8.47 34.36
C LEU A 966 -16.98 -7.55 33.66
N ALA A 967 -18.08 -7.18 34.33
CA ALA A 967 -19.12 -6.35 33.73
C ALA A 967 -18.60 -4.94 33.34
N PRO A 968 -17.95 -4.15 34.23
CA PRO A 968 -17.30 -2.90 33.85
C PRO A 968 -16.30 -3.06 32.71
N GLN A 969 -15.57 -4.18 32.67
CA GLN A 969 -14.57 -4.46 31.64
C GLN A 969 -15.17 -4.74 30.27
N ILE A 970 -16.28 -5.49 30.18
CA ILE A 970 -17.00 -5.73 28.92
C ILE A 970 -17.62 -4.43 28.41
N ILE A 971 -18.28 -3.67 29.28
CA ILE A 971 -18.89 -2.37 28.93
C ILE A 971 -17.81 -1.41 28.42
N LYS A 972 -16.67 -1.31 29.13
CA LYS A 972 -15.52 -0.53 28.66
C LYS A 972 -15.06 -0.99 27.28
N GLY A 973 -14.90 -2.29 27.07
CA GLY A 973 -14.44 -2.83 25.78
C GLY A 973 -15.35 -2.45 24.61
N PHE A 974 -16.66 -2.48 24.83
CA PHE A 974 -17.65 -2.07 23.84
C PHE A 974 -17.61 -0.56 23.56
N LEU A 975 -17.61 0.26 24.62
CA LEU A 975 -17.61 1.72 24.51
C LEU A 975 -16.31 2.25 23.86
N VAL A 976 -15.15 1.74 24.28
CA VAL A 976 -13.86 2.14 23.70
C VAL A 976 -13.80 1.81 22.21
N GLN A 977 -14.26 0.63 21.80
CA GLN A 977 -14.27 0.25 20.39
C GLN A 977 -15.22 1.13 19.58
N GLY A 978 -16.43 1.40 20.08
CA GLY A 978 -17.41 2.27 19.43
C GLY A 978 -16.93 3.72 19.32
N LEU A 979 -16.42 4.28 20.43
CA LEU A 979 -15.88 5.65 20.47
C LEU A 979 -14.64 5.80 19.59
N MET A 980 -13.73 4.82 19.59
CA MET A 980 -12.54 4.86 18.73
C MET A 980 -12.92 4.87 17.23
N MET A 981 -13.92 4.08 16.83
CA MET A 981 -14.40 4.09 15.44
C MET A 981 -15.11 5.42 15.10
N MET A 982 -15.99 5.91 15.96
CA MET A 982 -16.67 7.20 15.78
C MET A 982 -15.67 8.38 15.71
N LEU A 983 -14.68 8.42 16.60
CA LEU A 983 -13.66 9.46 16.63
C LEU A 983 -12.76 9.37 15.39
N LYS A 984 -12.39 8.16 14.95
CA LYS A 984 -11.62 7.98 13.71
C LYS A 984 -12.38 8.52 12.50
N GLU A 985 -13.69 8.28 12.41
CA GLU A 985 -14.54 8.83 11.35
C GLU A 985 -14.65 10.36 11.43
N ARG A 986 -14.88 10.92 12.62
CA ARG A 986 -14.94 12.38 12.82
C ARG A 986 -13.62 13.09 12.55
N PHE A 987 -12.48 12.50 12.91
CA PHE A 987 -11.16 13.04 12.59
C PHE A 987 -10.88 12.97 11.10
N ARG A 988 -11.32 11.90 10.42
CA ARG A 988 -11.26 11.82 8.96
C ARG A 988 -12.11 12.91 8.31
N ASP A 989 -13.34 13.12 8.79
CA ASP A 989 -14.25 14.16 8.26
C ASP A 989 -13.75 15.58 8.57
N ALA A 990 -13.17 15.81 9.76
CA ALA A 990 -12.59 17.10 10.15
C ALA A 990 -11.31 17.39 9.37
N HIS A 991 -10.48 16.38 9.09
CA HIS A 991 -9.31 16.51 8.22
C HIS A 991 -9.76 16.80 6.78
N GLN A 992 -10.81 16.14 6.28
CA GLN A 992 -11.42 16.44 4.97
C GLN A 992 -11.96 17.88 4.88
N LYS A 993 -12.54 18.42 5.96
CA LYS A 993 -13.07 19.80 6.03
C LYS A 993 -12.02 20.88 6.26
N SER A 994 -10.97 20.60 7.05
CA SER A 994 -9.79 21.47 7.18
C SER A 994 -9.01 21.56 5.88
N ILE A 995 -9.20 20.56 5.02
CA ILE A 995 -8.68 20.52 3.67
C ILE A 995 -9.54 21.44 2.76
N GLN A 996 -10.87 21.42 2.82
CA GLN A 996 -11.71 22.26 1.92
C GLN A 996 -11.79 23.79 2.20
N GLY A 997 -10.78 24.44 2.81
CA GLY A 997 -10.66 25.91 2.85
C GLY A 997 -11.76 26.70 3.57
N LYS A 998 -12.70 26.07 4.29
CA LYS A 998 -13.68 26.76 5.14
C LYS A 998 -13.16 26.82 6.57
N THR A 999 -12.90 28.04 7.05
CA THR A 999 -12.41 28.41 8.41
C THR A 999 -12.56 27.30 9.44
N ALA A 1000 -11.45 26.67 9.81
CA ALA A 1000 -11.43 25.74 10.93
C ALA A 1000 -11.91 26.46 12.19
N PRO A 1001 -12.79 25.86 13.01
CA PRO A 1001 -13.05 26.38 14.34
C PRO A 1001 -11.73 26.32 15.11
N ASN A 1002 -11.37 27.47 15.69
CA ASN A 1002 -10.17 27.72 16.47
C ASN A 1002 -9.84 26.49 17.37
N PRO A 1003 -8.62 25.92 17.34
CA PRO A 1003 -8.25 24.73 18.13
C PRO A 1003 -8.37 24.92 19.66
N TYR A 1004 -8.64 26.15 20.12
CA TYR A 1004 -8.99 26.46 21.50
C TYR A 1004 -10.46 26.09 21.86
N SER A 1005 -11.36 25.91 20.88
CA SER A 1005 -12.77 25.57 21.12
C SER A 1005 -12.99 24.14 21.62
N SER A 1006 -12.16 23.18 21.17
CA SER A 1006 -12.19 21.78 21.63
C SER A 1006 -11.63 21.60 23.05
N VAL A 1007 -10.78 22.52 23.51
CA VAL A 1007 -10.30 22.58 24.90
C VAL A 1007 -11.33 23.26 25.82
N LEU A 1008 -12.10 24.22 25.31
CA LEU A 1008 -13.17 24.89 26.06
C LEU A 1008 -14.44 24.04 26.24
N ALA A 1009 -14.77 23.14 25.31
CA ALA A 1009 -15.90 22.22 25.46
C ALA A 1009 -15.72 21.21 26.62
N VAL A 1010 -14.47 20.88 26.98
CA VAL A 1010 -14.17 20.03 28.15
C VAL A 1010 -14.23 20.82 29.46
N ARG A 1011 -14.02 22.14 29.42
CA ARG A 1011 -14.13 23.02 30.60
C ARG A 1011 -15.57 23.29 31.01
N ALA A 1012 -16.53 23.15 30.09
CA ALA A 1012 -17.96 23.34 30.37
C ALA A 1012 -18.63 22.10 31.02
N ALA A 1013 -17.95 20.95 31.09
CA ALA A 1013 -18.51 19.71 31.66
C ALA A 1013 -18.19 19.48 33.15
N PHE A 1014 -17.32 20.30 33.77
CA PHE A 1014 -17.00 20.22 35.20
C PHE A 1014 -16.74 21.62 35.80
N PRO A 1015 -17.61 22.16 36.67
CA PRO A 1015 -17.30 23.36 37.43
C PRO A 1015 -16.29 22.99 38.53
N GLY A 1016 -15.10 23.62 38.50
CA GLY A 1016 -14.10 23.51 39.57
C GLY A 1016 -14.49 24.32 40.82
N PRO A 1017 -13.94 23.99 42.01
CA PRO A 1017 -14.30 24.66 43.25
C PRO A 1017 -13.66 26.06 43.33
N SER A 1018 -14.41 26.99 43.90
CA SER A 1018 -14.00 28.37 44.20
C SER A 1018 -12.80 28.43 45.16
N PRO A 1019 -11.79 29.28 44.91
CA PRO A 1019 -10.77 29.58 45.91
C PRO A 1019 -11.33 30.60 46.92
N GLY A 1020 -11.29 30.26 48.21
CA GLY A 1020 -11.57 31.17 49.32
C GLY A 1020 -10.45 32.21 49.51
N PRO A 1021 -10.73 33.33 50.20
CA PRO A 1021 -9.78 34.44 50.32
C PRO A 1021 -8.80 34.18 51.47
N THR A 1022 -7.51 34.41 51.23
CA THR A 1022 -6.56 34.73 52.31
C THR A 1022 -5.78 35.98 51.91
N ALA A 1023 -5.53 36.78 52.93
CA ALA A 1023 -5.43 38.23 52.89
C ALA A 1023 -4.00 38.76 52.73
N GLU A 1024 -3.93 40.00 52.25
CA GLU A 1024 -3.02 41.09 52.62
C GLU A 1024 -1.50 40.88 52.56
N THR A 1025 -0.83 41.66 51.69
CA THR A 1025 -0.11 42.92 52.05
C THR A 1025 0.78 43.35 50.88
N GLY A 1026 0.68 44.61 50.43
CA GLY A 1026 1.71 45.26 49.60
C GLY A 1026 2.78 45.93 50.47
N PRO A 1027 3.53 46.92 49.98
CA PRO A 1027 4.06 47.11 48.63
C PRO A 1027 5.61 47.26 48.64
N ASN A 1028 6.27 46.93 47.52
CA ASN A 1028 7.43 47.63 46.94
C ASN A 1028 7.80 46.98 45.61
#